data_AF-A0A0L0N2Q5-F1
#
_entry.id   AF-A0A0L0N2Q5-F1
#
_cell.length_a   1.000
_cell.length_b   1.000
_cell.length_c   1.000
_cell.angle_alpha   90.00
_cell.angle_beta   90.00
_cell.angle_gamma   90.00
#
_symmetry.space_group_name_H-M   'P 1'
#
loop_
_entity.id
_entity.type
_entity.pdbx_description
1 polymer ?
#
loop_
_entity_poly.entity_id
_entity_poly.type
_entity_poly.pdbx_seq_one_letter_code
_entity_poly.pdbx_strand_id
1 'polypeptide(L)'
;MHLNTYIQLAVATLIYFTLPTVLAVEDRLEGYGYNSYEPMCAYVCRAAVPKTPDCPEFANMTAEERAEAYPSAACLAADAPYLTSVAWCIKARCDDTTKASVIQEFWESRLISEQDQPGVVLKYATYIDALYHVNTTILPSPKAVNETVLNRTISITDDEYIGYLNAALSYEETEVTGSRGMLTLPTTRFLVLFPGIVVPIGLTVISMLPWPAKLTSTFHAYFINPPVFGRYHSVPVLNLAMIPTRGQAIFILYIIFVNVLANALGFRVLTPNSYFPNTAYMMTRYIANRAGDLAFANLPLLILYGGRNSPLLWVTNWSHATYLLAHRWIATICVLQVCLHSAMWLQIMVKSGNFAVASKMPYWRWGIIGTLSMSLLIPFSILPIRKRWYEIFLISHITLAILAIVGAYYHIVYLYNHGSGFDLFLYASMGIWGLDRLLRVARAASNGIKRAYVSRVDDEYIRVDVPGVDSHGYCYAYFPTLSWRPWENHPFSVIGFNPGNQRSRAISTSESQSDNDCSPSSPHPSIRSKEKEARFTRTKPCHIATPNVQRGGISMFIRVQSGMTKLLTAKAGIAAGIPVLIEGSYGHEGKTALQGHDKFAPTLDFPNTLCIAGGAGITAVIPALNQTFTIHGMKGTTKLYWGLRSRELVDAVESNIVGPDGERANWGQIEPHITVGSRLNVKQILEDELGESSGGTTVIVCGPLGMCDEVRCTVAALARHGKVVRFIEESLPW
;
A
#
# COMPACT_ATOMS: atom_id res chain seq x y z
N MET A 1 -8.80 -7.24 -27.48
CA MET A 1 -8.05 -6.01 -27.79
C MET A 1 -7.81 -5.14 -26.56
N HIS A 2 -8.82 -4.79 -25.75
CA HIS A 2 -8.66 -3.92 -24.58
C HIS A 2 -7.77 -4.46 -23.43
N LEU A 3 -7.75 -5.77 -23.18
CA LEU A 3 -6.95 -6.37 -22.10
C LEU A 3 -5.43 -6.16 -22.30
N ASN A 4 -4.97 -6.19 -23.55
CA ASN A 4 -3.56 -5.96 -23.89
C ASN A 4 -3.20 -4.47 -23.70
N THR A 5 -4.14 -3.56 -23.96
CA THR A 5 -3.96 -2.13 -23.73
C THR A 5 -3.89 -1.77 -22.24
N TYR A 6 -4.68 -2.42 -21.37
CA TYR A 6 -4.62 -2.17 -19.92
C TYR A 6 -3.44 -2.84 -19.23
N ILE A 7 -3.02 -4.03 -19.67
CA ILE A 7 -1.78 -4.66 -19.20
C ILE A 7 -0.58 -3.84 -19.67
N GLN A 8 -0.55 -3.42 -20.93
CA GLN A 8 0.49 -2.51 -21.40
C GLN A 8 0.41 -1.16 -20.71
N LEU A 9 -0.76 -0.63 -20.35
CA LEU A 9 -0.85 0.61 -19.58
C LEU A 9 -0.38 0.38 -18.13
N ALA A 10 -0.76 -0.70 -17.46
CA ALA A 10 -0.34 -0.98 -16.09
C ALA A 10 1.16 -1.30 -16.01
N VAL A 11 1.68 -2.12 -16.93
CA VAL A 11 3.11 -2.41 -17.07
C VAL A 11 3.86 -1.16 -17.52
N ALA A 12 3.35 -0.41 -18.50
CA ALA A 12 3.95 0.86 -18.89
C ALA A 12 3.89 1.88 -17.76
N THR A 13 2.87 1.90 -16.89
CA THR A 13 2.76 2.83 -15.76
C THR A 13 3.67 2.38 -14.61
N LEU A 14 3.77 1.07 -14.34
CA LEU A 14 4.73 0.51 -13.40
C LEU A 14 6.15 0.82 -13.87
N ILE A 15 6.44 0.60 -15.15
CA ILE A 15 7.68 0.99 -15.82
C ILE A 15 7.81 2.52 -15.78
N TYR A 16 6.79 3.33 -16.06
CA TYR A 16 6.89 4.80 -16.04
C TYR A 16 7.09 5.38 -14.64
N PHE A 17 6.73 4.64 -13.57
CA PHE A 17 7.06 5.01 -12.19
C PHE A 17 8.42 4.44 -11.75
N THR A 18 8.87 3.32 -12.33
CA THR A 18 10.18 2.73 -12.02
C THR A 18 11.31 3.20 -12.95
N LEU A 19 11.04 3.77 -14.13
CA LEU A 19 12.03 4.15 -15.13
C LEU A 19 12.67 5.51 -14.82
N PRO A 20 11.92 6.57 -14.43
CA PRO A 20 12.53 7.82 -13.99
C PRO A 20 13.29 7.62 -12.69
N THR A 21 12.84 6.69 -11.82
CA THR A 21 13.60 6.31 -10.64
C THR A 21 14.86 5.56 -11.06
N VAL A 22 14.78 4.51 -11.88
CA VAL A 22 15.97 3.74 -12.35
C VAL A 22 16.99 4.58 -13.15
N LEU A 23 16.55 5.55 -13.97
CA LEU A 23 17.45 6.44 -14.72
C LEU A 23 17.99 7.59 -13.86
N ALA A 24 17.22 8.13 -12.90
CA ALA A 24 17.75 9.10 -11.92
C ALA A 24 18.60 8.42 -10.82
N VAL A 25 18.45 7.11 -10.64
CA VAL A 25 19.24 6.27 -9.73
C VAL A 25 20.69 6.16 -10.19
N GLU A 26 20.95 6.16 -11.49
CA GLU A 26 22.29 5.95 -12.08
C GLU A 26 23.28 7.10 -11.83
N ASP A 27 22.77 8.31 -11.55
CA ASP A 27 23.62 9.50 -11.29
C ASP A 27 23.65 9.96 -9.82
N ARG A 28 22.82 9.40 -8.93
CA ARG A 28 22.64 9.93 -7.55
C ARG A 28 22.67 8.92 -6.41
N LEU A 29 22.60 7.62 -6.67
CA LEU A 29 22.70 6.62 -5.61
C LEU A 29 24.13 6.12 -5.52
N GLU A 30 24.80 6.35 -4.38
CA GLU A 30 26.07 5.69 -4.08
C GLU A 30 25.92 4.18 -4.33
N GLY A 31 26.75 3.64 -5.22
CA GLY A 31 26.74 2.24 -5.68
C GLY A 31 25.97 1.94 -6.98
N TYR A 32 25.31 2.92 -7.59
CA TYR A 32 24.75 2.82 -8.95
C TYR A 32 25.47 3.87 -9.82
N GLY A 33 26.51 3.48 -10.55
CA GLY A 33 27.31 4.38 -11.40
C GLY A 33 28.30 5.30 -10.65
N TYR A 34 27.93 5.82 -9.47
CA TYR A 34 28.75 6.72 -8.66
C TYR A 34 29.40 5.99 -7.46
N ASN A 35 30.74 5.97 -7.42
CA ASN A 35 31.54 5.43 -6.31
C ASN A 35 32.44 6.51 -5.70
N SER A 36 32.02 7.06 -4.56
CA SER A 36 32.77 8.06 -3.77
C SER A 36 34.18 7.60 -3.38
N TYR A 37 34.44 6.29 -3.39
CA TYR A 37 35.69 5.69 -2.96
C TYR A 37 36.69 5.42 -4.10
N GLU A 38 36.30 5.58 -5.37
CA GLU A 38 37.16 5.21 -6.51
C GLU A 38 38.03 6.38 -7.00
N PRO A 39 39.37 6.23 -7.20
CA PRO A 39 40.15 5.03 -6.95
C PRO A 39 40.51 4.89 -5.46
N MET A 40 40.33 3.67 -4.93
CA MET A 40 40.43 3.42 -3.48
C MET A 40 41.80 3.78 -2.90
N CYS A 41 42.88 3.55 -3.65
CA CYS A 41 44.22 3.92 -3.19
C CYS A 41 44.37 5.43 -2.95
N ALA A 42 43.79 6.28 -3.80
CA ALA A 42 43.86 7.72 -3.67
C ALA A 42 42.91 8.27 -2.60
N TYR A 43 41.71 7.69 -2.51
CA TYR A 43 40.78 8.00 -1.43
C TYR A 43 41.38 7.72 -0.06
N VAL A 44 42.01 6.56 0.12
CA VAL A 44 42.66 6.17 1.38
C VAL A 44 43.83 7.11 1.70
N CYS A 45 44.63 7.49 0.71
CA CYS A 45 45.69 8.49 0.90
C CYS A 45 45.15 9.85 1.37
N ARG A 46 44.07 10.35 0.76
CA ARG A 46 43.36 11.57 1.23
C ARG A 46 42.84 11.42 2.66
N ALA A 47 42.34 10.25 3.03
CA ALA A 47 41.82 9.99 4.36
C ALA A 47 42.93 9.91 5.42
N ALA A 48 44.06 9.28 5.07
CA ALA A 48 45.16 9.02 5.97
C ALA A 48 46.06 10.24 6.24
N VAL A 49 46.19 11.17 5.28
CA VAL A 49 46.98 12.38 5.49
C VAL A 49 46.29 13.30 6.51
N PRO A 50 46.98 13.71 7.60
CA PRO A 50 46.44 14.62 8.60
C PRO A 50 46.07 15.97 8.00
N LYS A 51 44.89 16.48 8.36
CA LYS A 51 44.36 17.77 7.89
C LYS A 51 44.68 18.86 8.90
N THR A 52 45.97 19.05 9.19
CA THR A 52 46.47 20.04 10.16
C THR A 52 47.37 21.09 9.49
N PRO A 53 46.93 21.78 8.41
CA PRO A 53 47.68 22.88 7.82
C PRO A 53 47.71 24.10 8.74
N ASP A 54 48.69 24.99 8.55
CA ASP A 54 48.75 26.28 9.26
C ASP A 54 47.89 27.31 8.52
N CYS A 55 46.58 27.33 8.80
CA CYS A 55 45.65 28.22 8.12
C CYS A 55 45.66 29.64 8.70
N PRO A 56 45.58 30.69 7.86
CA PRO A 56 45.41 32.08 8.33
C PRO A 56 44.19 32.28 9.23
N GLU A 57 43.13 31.49 9.00
CA GLU A 57 41.90 31.50 9.82
C GLU A 57 42.12 31.03 11.27
N PHE A 58 43.25 30.37 11.56
CA PHE A 58 43.62 29.93 12.90
C PHE A 58 44.54 30.91 13.64
N ALA A 59 44.92 32.04 13.02
CA ALA A 59 45.90 32.98 13.57
C ALA A 59 45.50 33.56 14.94
N ASN A 60 44.19 33.73 15.18
CA ASN A 60 43.64 34.31 16.42
C ASN A 60 43.03 33.27 17.37
N MET A 61 43.15 31.97 17.07
CA MET A 61 42.63 30.89 17.90
C MET A 61 43.66 30.45 18.94
N THR A 62 43.20 30.06 20.13
CA THR A 62 44.02 29.39 21.13
C THR A 62 44.49 28.02 20.63
N ALA A 63 45.51 27.44 21.27
CA ALA A 63 46.02 26.11 20.89
C ALA A 63 44.97 25.00 21.04
N GLU A 64 44.07 25.15 22.02
CA GLU A 64 42.95 24.23 22.27
C GLU A 64 41.87 24.37 21.19
N GLU A 65 41.47 25.60 20.86
CA GLU A 65 40.52 25.87 19.76
C GLU A 65 41.08 25.40 18.41
N ARG A 66 42.37 25.60 18.16
CA ARG A 66 43.04 25.15 16.92
C ARG A 66 43.12 23.62 16.82
N ALA A 67 43.22 22.91 17.94
CA ALA A 67 43.23 21.45 17.95
C ALA A 67 41.86 20.85 17.60
N GLU A 68 40.78 21.60 17.83
CA GLU A 68 39.40 21.19 17.53
C GLU A 68 38.87 21.77 16.20
N ALA A 69 39.51 22.81 15.66
CA ALA A 69 39.11 23.45 14.41
C ALA A 69 39.46 22.60 13.17
N TYR A 70 38.50 22.49 12.24
CA TYR A 70 38.72 21.84 10.96
C TYR A 70 39.04 22.88 9.88
N PRO A 71 40.09 22.71 9.06
CA PRO A 71 40.51 23.70 8.08
C PRO A 71 39.47 23.85 6.95
N SER A 72 39.29 25.08 6.48
CA SER A 72 38.45 25.38 5.32
C SER A 72 38.96 24.68 4.06
N ALA A 73 38.04 24.39 3.14
CA ALA A 73 38.40 23.78 1.84
C ALA A 73 39.43 24.62 1.08
N ALA A 74 39.30 25.95 1.13
CA ALA A 74 40.24 26.89 0.54
C ALA A 74 41.65 26.82 1.18
N CYS A 75 41.74 26.69 2.51
CA CYS A 75 43.02 26.54 3.18
C CYS A 75 43.72 25.23 2.78
N LEU A 76 43.01 24.10 2.84
CA LEU A 76 43.56 22.80 2.41
C LEU A 76 44.01 22.82 0.94
N ALA A 77 43.27 23.54 0.09
CA ALA A 77 43.60 23.67 -1.34
C ALA A 77 44.86 24.52 -1.57
N ALA A 78 45.16 25.45 -0.68
CA ALA A 78 46.35 26.29 -0.74
C ALA A 78 47.59 25.66 -0.06
N ASP A 79 47.41 24.64 0.77
CA ASP A 79 48.47 24.06 1.59
C ASP A 79 49.38 23.10 0.79
N ALA A 80 50.62 23.54 0.54
CA ALA A 80 51.59 22.74 -0.22
C ALA A 80 52.03 21.45 0.50
N PRO A 81 52.33 21.45 1.83
CA PRO A 81 52.65 20.23 2.57
C PRO A 81 51.56 19.15 2.49
N TYR A 82 50.29 19.52 2.61
CA TYR A 82 49.15 18.60 2.47
C TYR A 82 49.09 18.01 1.06
N LEU A 83 49.06 18.86 0.03
CA LEU A 83 48.96 18.39 -1.36
C LEU A 83 50.14 17.49 -1.75
N THR A 84 51.37 17.88 -1.42
CA THR A 84 52.57 17.07 -1.71
C THR A 84 52.58 15.75 -0.94
N SER A 85 52.07 15.71 0.29
CA SER A 85 51.97 14.47 1.09
C SER A 85 50.94 13.51 0.52
N VAL A 86 49.77 14.00 0.08
CA VAL A 86 48.76 13.16 -0.58
C VAL A 86 49.29 12.64 -1.91
N ALA A 87 49.93 13.50 -2.71
CA ALA A 87 50.53 13.11 -3.99
C ALA A 87 51.61 12.02 -3.79
N TRP A 88 52.49 12.19 -2.81
CA TRP A 88 53.49 11.19 -2.46
C TRP A 88 52.87 9.86 -2.03
N CYS A 89 51.83 9.89 -1.20
CA CYS A 89 51.11 8.69 -0.79
C CYS A 89 50.48 7.97 -2.01
N ILE A 90 49.81 8.70 -2.90
CA ILE A 90 49.21 8.13 -4.12
C ILE A 90 50.30 7.45 -4.96
N LYS A 91 51.45 8.10 -5.15
CA LYS A 91 52.58 7.53 -5.90
C LYS A 91 53.11 6.24 -5.26
N ALA A 92 53.16 6.19 -3.93
CA ALA A 92 53.68 5.04 -3.20
C ALA A 92 52.69 3.87 -3.08
N ARG A 93 51.39 4.11 -3.22
CA ARG A 93 50.33 3.13 -2.89
C ARG A 93 49.45 2.71 -4.06
N CYS A 94 49.28 3.56 -5.07
CA CYS A 94 48.52 3.19 -6.27
C CYS A 94 49.42 2.39 -7.21
N ASP A 95 48.94 1.20 -7.59
CA ASP A 95 49.62 0.32 -8.56
C ASP A 95 49.47 0.86 -10.00
N ASP A 96 50.35 0.39 -10.90
CA ASP A 96 50.40 0.76 -12.33
C ASP A 96 49.08 0.41 -13.07
N THR A 97 48.24 -0.43 -12.48
CA THR A 97 46.90 -0.75 -12.98
C THR A 97 45.93 0.42 -12.90
N THR A 98 46.17 1.40 -12.02
CA THR A 98 45.30 2.56 -11.85
C THR A 98 45.66 3.61 -12.91
N LYS A 99 44.75 3.85 -13.87
CA LYS A 99 45.00 4.82 -14.94
C LYS A 99 45.25 6.22 -14.36
N ALA A 100 46.31 6.89 -14.83
CA ALA A 100 46.65 8.25 -14.42
C ALA A 100 45.48 9.24 -14.64
N SER A 101 44.63 9.02 -15.65
CA SER A 101 43.44 9.84 -15.90
C SER A 101 42.43 9.77 -14.74
N VAL A 102 42.26 8.61 -14.11
CA VAL A 102 41.33 8.41 -12.98
C VAL A 102 41.88 9.07 -11.71
N ILE A 103 43.20 9.01 -11.51
CA ILE A 103 43.87 9.73 -10.41
C ILE A 103 43.73 11.24 -10.60
N GLN A 104 43.93 11.73 -11.82
CA GLN A 104 43.79 13.15 -12.14
C GLN A 104 42.35 13.64 -11.96
N GLU A 105 41.36 12.87 -12.40
CA GLU A 105 39.95 13.16 -12.17
C GLU A 105 39.63 13.24 -10.67
N PHE A 106 40.12 12.28 -9.86
CA PHE A 106 40.01 12.32 -8.41
C PHE A 106 40.67 13.58 -7.82
N TRP A 107 41.85 13.96 -8.31
CA TRP A 107 42.58 15.15 -7.86
C TRP A 107 41.76 16.43 -8.08
N GLU A 108 41.17 16.59 -9.26
CA GLU A 108 40.45 17.79 -9.68
C GLU A 108 39.05 17.91 -9.07
N SER A 109 38.42 16.80 -8.71
CA SER A 109 37.01 16.79 -8.27
C SER A 109 36.80 16.38 -6.81
N ARG A 110 37.69 15.56 -6.23
CA ARG A 110 37.40 14.80 -5.00
C ARG A 110 38.54 14.78 -3.98
N LEU A 111 39.63 15.52 -4.18
CA LEU A 111 40.74 15.58 -3.23
C LEU A 111 40.36 16.29 -1.93
N ILE A 112 39.53 17.33 -2.01
CA ILE A 112 39.09 18.15 -0.88
C ILE A 112 37.57 18.11 -0.78
N SER A 113 37.04 18.15 0.45
CA SER A 113 35.59 18.24 0.65
C SER A 113 35.13 19.64 0.24
N GLU A 114 34.01 19.75 -0.49
CA GLU A 114 33.49 21.04 -0.96
C GLU A 114 34.44 21.78 -1.92
N GLN A 115 35.26 21.04 -2.68
CA GLN A 115 36.19 21.58 -3.67
C GLN A 115 35.48 22.29 -4.84
N ASP A 116 34.21 21.99 -5.06
CA ASP A 116 33.32 22.60 -6.05
C ASP A 116 32.77 23.98 -5.61
N GLN A 117 32.99 24.40 -4.36
CA GLN A 117 32.58 25.72 -3.88
C GLN A 117 33.37 26.85 -4.57
N PRO A 118 32.70 27.97 -4.93
CA PRO A 118 33.36 29.12 -5.53
C PRO A 118 34.44 29.69 -4.60
N GLY A 119 35.67 29.80 -5.09
CA GLY A 119 36.81 30.34 -4.35
C GLY A 119 37.82 29.28 -3.85
N VAL A 120 37.54 27.99 -4.03
CA VAL A 120 38.49 26.90 -3.73
C VAL A 120 39.30 26.60 -4.99
N VAL A 121 40.58 26.97 -5.00
CA VAL A 121 41.51 26.71 -6.11
C VAL A 121 42.71 25.93 -5.58
N LEU A 122 42.96 24.75 -6.14
CA LEU A 122 44.13 23.95 -5.80
C LEU A 122 45.40 24.70 -6.20
N LYS A 123 46.34 24.83 -5.26
CA LYS A 123 47.67 25.41 -5.52
C LYS A 123 48.44 24.67 -6.61
N TYR A 124 48.30 23.34 -6.63
CA TYR A 124 48.81 22.48 -7.70
C TYR A 124 47.63 21.91 -8.48
N ALA A 125 47.46 22.38 -9.71
CA ALA A 125 46.31 22.03 -10.55
C ALA A 125 46.29 20.54 -10.92
N THR A 126 47.45 19.89 -10.97
CA THR A 126 47.56 18.47 -11.31
C THR A 126 48.30 17.66 -10.25
N TYR A 127 47.99 16.38 -10.19
CA TYR A 127 48.69 15.42 -9.34
C TYR A 127 50.20 15.37 -9.65
N ILE A 128 50.55 15.43 -10.94
CA ILE A 128 51.95 15.39 -11.40
C ILE A 128 52.71 16.65 -10.98
N ASP A 129 52.06 17.81 -11.05
CA ASP A 129 52.63 19.09 -10.60
C ASP A 129 52.93 19.07 -9.10
N ALA A 130 52.00 18.58 -8.28
CA ALA A 130 52.24 18.37 -6.85
C ALA A 130 53.41 17.42 -6.56
N LEU A 131 53.56 16.35 -7.35
CA LEU A 131 54.68 15.41 -7.23
C LEU A 131 56.04 16.04 -7.58
N TYR A 132 56.09 16.93 -8.56
CA TYR A 132 57.33 17.60 -8.97
C TYR A 132 57.92 18.45 -7.83
N HIS A 133 57.05 18.97 -6.97
CA HIS A 133 57.45 19.74 -5.80
C HIS A 133 57.85 18.90 -4.57
N VAL A 134 57.76 17.57 -4.65
CA VAL A 134 58.27 16.69 -3.59
C VAL A 134 59.80 16.62 -3.69
N ASN A 135 60.49 16.96 -2.61
CA ASN A 135 61.94 16.81 -2.57
C ASN A 135 62.33 15.33 -2.53
N THR A 136 62.72 14.76 -3.66
CA THR A 136 63.11 13.34 -3.76
C THR A 136 64.52 13.04 -3.24
N THR A 137 65.33 14.07 -2.90
CA THR A 137 66.67 13.85 -2.34
C THR A 137 66.66 13.42 -0.87
N ILE A 138 65.59 13.77 -0.14
CA ILE A 138 65.34 13.33 1.23
C ILE A 138 63.97 12.65 1.21
N LEU A 139 63.95 11.32 1.34
CA LEU A 139 62.70 10.55 1.37
C LEU A 139 61.80 11.08 2.49
N PRO A 140 60.52 11.42 2.18
CA PRO A 140 59.56 11.81 3.20
C PRO A 140 59.48 10.76 4.30
N SER A 141 59.62 11.19 5.55
CA SER A 141 59.46 10.34 6.73
C SER A 141 58.07 10.54 7.36
N PRO A 142 57.59 9.59 8.19
CA PRO A 142 56.34 9.76 8.91
C PRO A 142 56.33 11.00 9.81
N LYS A 143 55.13 11.54 10.04
CA LYS A 143 54.91 12.65 10.97
C LYS A 143 55.29 12.21 12.38
N ALA A 144 56.15 12.95 13.05
CA ALA A 144 56.54 12.64 14.43
C ALA A 144 55.41 13.02 15.41
N VAL A 145 55.34 12.34 16.56
CA VAL A 145 54.28 12.54 17.58
C VAL A 145 54.25 13.97 18.14
N ASN A 146 55.39 14.67 18.12
CA ASN A 146 55.53 16.05 18.59
C ASN A 146 55.20 17.10 17.51
N GLU A 147 55.03 16.71 16.25
CA GLU A 147 54.64 17.62 15.17
C GLU A 147 53.12 17.84 15.25
N THR A 148 52.68 19.04 15.62
CA THR A 148 51.24 19.37 15.67
C THR A 148 50.73 19.87 14.33
N VAL A 149 51.56 20.62 13.60
CA VAL A 149 51.25 21.23 12.30
C VAL A 149 51.92 20.46 11.16
N LEU A 150 51.24 20.35 10.02
CA LEU A 150 51.80 19.76 8.80
C LEU A 150 52.57 20.83 8.02
N ASN A 151 53.89 20.89 8.21
CA ASN A 151 54.75 21.91 7.61
C ASN A 151 55.69 21.37 6.51
N ARG A 152 55.75 20.05 6.33
CA ARG A 152 56.60 19.36 5.37
C ARG A 152 55.85 18.19 4.73
N THR A 153 56.34 17.71 3.59
CA THR A 153 55.87 16.47 2.99
C THR A 153 56.16 15.29 3.92
N ILE A 154 55.15 14.47 4.21
CA ILE A 154 55.26 13.27 5.06
C ILE A 154 54.96 12.00 4.27
N SER A 155 55.44 10.86 4.78
CA SER A 155 55.00 9.53 4.33
C SER A 155 53.97 8.93 5.28
N ILE A 156 53.00 8.18 4.75
CA ILE A 156 52.03 7.42 5.56
C ILE A 156 52.56 6.00 5.81
N THR A 157 52.55 5.57 7.07
CA THR A 157 53.01 4.23 7.47
C THR A 157 52.09 3.13 6.93
N ASP A 158 52.59 1.89 6.83
CA ASP A 158 51.79 0.75 6.37
C ASP A 158 50.59 0.50 7.29
N ASP A 159 50.78 0.58 8.60
CA ASP A 159 49.72 0.34 9.59
C ASP A 159 48.60 1.39 9.51
N GLU A 160 48.95 2.67 9.38
CA GLU A 160 47.98 3.75 9.19
C GLU A 160 47.21 3.57 7.87
N TYR A 161 47.94 3.31 6.78
CA TYR A 161 47.33 3.11 5.47
C TYR A 161 46.38 1.91 5.48
N ILE A 162 46.79 0.77 6.03
CA ILE A 162 45.96 -0.43 6.15
C ILE A 162 44.74 -0.17 7.03
N GLY A 163 44.88 0.58 8.12
CA GLY A 163 43.76 0.96 8.98
C GLY A 163 42.68 1.77 8.24
N TYR A 164 43.08 2.74 7.42
CA TYR A 164 42.16 3.51 6.59
C TYR A 164 41.61 2.72 5.39
N LEU A 165 42.44 1.87 4.77
CA LEU A 165 42.03 0.98 3.69
C LEU A 165 40.98 -0.02 4.17
N ASN A 166 41.22 -0.70 5.28
CA ASN A 166 40.27 -1.62 5.89
C ASN A 166 38.97 -0.92 6.29
N ALA A 167 39.06 0.33 6.76
CA ALA A 167 37.87 1.13 7.08
C ALA A 167 37.06 1.48 5.84
N ALA A 168 37.73 1.96 4.79
CA ALA A 168 37.11 2.28 3.51
C ALA A 168 36.52 1.03 2.84
N LEU A 169 37.23 -0.10 2.81
CA LEU A 169 36.74 -1.38 2.29
C LEU A 169 35.54 -1.92 3.09
N SER A 170 35.62 -1.88 4.42
CA SER A 170 34.51 -2.32 5.27
C SER A 170 33.27 -1.47 5.04
N TYR A 171 33.45 -0.15 4.90
CA TYR A 171 32.36 0.78 4.64
C TYR A 171 31.82 0.63 3.21
N GLU A 172 32.67 0.62 2.19
CA GLU A 172 32.28 0.42 0.80
C GLU A 172 31.54 -0.90 0.66
N GLU A 173 31.98 -2.00 1.27
CA GLU A 173 31.29 -3.28 1.10
C GLU A 173 29.95 -3.34 1.85
N THR A 174 29.90 -2.75 3.04
CA THR A 174 28.70 -2.75 3.90
C THR A 174 27.64 -1.75 3.43
N GLU A 175 28.05 -0.59 2.91
CA GLU A 175 27.16 0.55 2.60
C GLU A 175 27.04 0.81 1.07
N VAL A 176 28.08 0.53 0.25
CA VAL A 176 28.13 0.87 -1.21
C VAL A 176 28.08 -0.35 -2.16
N THR A 177 28.67 -1.49 -1.81
CA THR A 177 28.54 -2.74 -2.58
C THR A 177 27.20 -3.40 -2.28
N GLY A 178 26.65 -3.10 -1.09
CA GLY A 178 25.23 -3.26 -0.80
C GLY A 178 24.30 -2.41 -1.69
N SER A 179 24.80 -1.57 -2.60
CA SER A 179 24.00 -0.79 -3.57
C SER A 179 24.31 -1.05 -5.05
N ARG A 180 25.30 -1.90 -5.38
CA ARG A 180 25.61 -2.35 -6.77
C ARG A 180 24.56 -3.34 -7.29
N GLY A 181 24.35 -3.30 -8.61
CA GLY A 181 23.15 -3.77 -9.31
C GLY A 181 22.81 -5.27 -9.31
N MET A 182 21.66 -5.52 -9.93
CA MET A 182 20.82 -6.73 -10.03
C MET A 182 21.47 -8.11 -10.25
N LEU A 183 22.79 -8.23 -10.48
CA LEU A 183 23.46 -9.48 -10.86
C LEU A 183 24.46 -10.04 -9.83
N THR A 184 24.87 -9.26 -8.82
CA THR A 184 25.75 -9.72 -7.73
C THR A 184 25.12 -9.36 -6.38
N LEU A 185 24.40 -10.31 -5.79
CA LEU A 185 23.71 -10.25 -4.48
C LEU A 185 22.80 -9.03 -4.27
N PRO A 186 21.47 -9.21 -4.15
CA PRO A 186 20.55 -8.09 -4.08
C PRO A 186 20.82 -7.18 -2.86
N THR A 187 20.95 -5.87 -3.12
CA THR A 187 20.98 -4.80 -2.12
C THR A 187 19.91 -5.06 -1.05
N THR A 188 20.23 -4.87 0.22
CA THR A 188 19.32 -5.26 1.32
C THR A 188 18.01 -4.48 1.33
N ARG A 189 18.01 -3.25 0.82
CA ARG A 189 16.80 -2.45 0.54
C ARG A 189 15.92 -3.05 -0.56
N PHE A 190 16.51 -3.53 -1.66
CA PHE A 190 15.77 -4.18 -2.75
C PHE A 190 15.32 -5.60 -2.40
N LEU A 191 16.03 -6.29 -1.50
CA LEU A 191 15.59 -7.55 -0.91
C LEU A 191 14.25 -7.43 -0.17
N VAL A 192 13.96 -6.25 0.39
CA VAL A 192 12.66 -6.01 1.03
C VAL A 192 11.64 -5.50 0.01
N LEU A 193 11.98 -4.45 -0.75
CA LEU A 193 11.04 -3.78 -1.65
C LEU A 193 10.53 -4.68 -2.79
N PHE A 194 11.43 -5.26 -3.61
CA PHE A 194 10.98 -6.02 -4.78
C PHE A 194 10.33 -7.34 -4.43
N PRO A 195 10.87 -8.18 -3.54
CA PRO A 195 10.18 -9.40 -3.14
C PRO A 195 8.85 -9.11 -2.44
N GLY A 196 8.70 -7.94 -1.79
CA GLY A 196 7.42 -7.45 -1.29
C GLY A 196 6.36 -7.20 -2.38
N ILE A 197 6.75 -7.02 -3.64
CA ILE A 197 5.85 -6.81 -4.80
C ILE A 197 5.76 -8.09 -5.65
N VAL A 198 6.90 -8.69 -5.96
CA VAL A 198 7.06 -9.82 -6.88
C VAL A 198 6.47 -11.10 -6.31
N VAL A 199 6.63 -11.38 -5.01
CA VAL A 199 6.11 -12.63 -4.42
C VAL A 199 4.59 -12.73 -4.49
N PRO A 200 3.78 -11.72 -4.12
CA PRO A 200 2.33 -11.75 -4.33
C PRO A 200 1.92 -12.00 -5.79
N ILE A 201 2.62 -11.40 -6.75
CA ILE A 201 2.39 -11.60 -8.19
C ILE A 201 2.74 -13.04 -8.57
N GLY A 202 3.93 -13.52 -8.19
CA GLY A 202 4.40 -14.87 -8.46
C GLY A 202 3.48 -15.94 -7.86
N LEU A 203 3.02 -15.77 -6.62
CA LEU A 203 2.03 -16.66 -5.99
C LEU A 203 0.71 -16.67 -6.74
N THR A 204 0.27 -15.52 -7.25
CA THR A 204 -0.94 -15.44 -8.10
C THR A 204 -0.72 -16.22 -9.41
N VAL A 205 0.41 -16.01 -10.10
CA VAL A 205 0.74 -16.73 -11.34
C VAL A 205 0.84 -18.24 -11.12
N ILE A 206 1.48 -18.68 -10.03
CA ILE A 206 1.58 -20.11 -9.67
C ILE A 206 0.20 -20.71 -9.45
N SER A 207 -0.71 -19.98 -8.79
CA SER A 207 -2.09 -20.44 -8.58
C SER A 207 -2.93 -20.51 -9.85
N MET A 208 -2.47 -19.91 -10.96
CA MET A 208 -3.12 -19.99 -12.27
C MET A 208 -2.67 -21.19 -13.10
N LEU A 209 -1.61 -21.89 -12.70
CA LEU A 209 -1.20 -23.11 -13.39
C LEU A 209 -2.29 -24.19 -13.25
N PRO A 210 -2.46 -25.08 -14.24
CA PRO A 210 -3.53 -26.08 -14.28
C PRO A 210 -3.25 -27.24 -13.31
N TRP A 211 -3.30 -26.96 -12.01
CA TRP A 211 -3.14 -27.95 -10.95
C TRP A 211 -4.40 -28.83 -10.84
N PRO A 212 -4.27 -30.13 -10.54
CA PRO A 212 -5.43 -30.99 -10.30
C PRO A 212 -6.31 -30.44 -9.18
N ALA A 213 -7.63 -30.38 -9.40
CA ALA A 213 -8.59 -29.80 -8.46
C ALA A 213 -8.49 -30.36 -7.03
N LYS A 214 -8.26 -31.68 -6.91
CA LYS A 214 -8.05 -32.36 -5.63
C LYS A 214 -6.79 -31.86 -4.91
N LEU A 215 -5.68 -31.70 -5.63
CA LEU A 215 -4.43 -31.19 -5.07
C LEU A 215 -4.62 -29.74 -4.58
N THR A 216 -5.22 -28.89 -5.41
CA THR A 216 -5.50 -27.49 -5.06
C THR A 216 -6.40 -27.41 -3.82
N SER A 217 -7.49 -28.17 -3.79
CA SER A 217 -8.42 -28.19 -2.66
C SER A 217 -7.75 -28.65 -1.37
N THR A 218 -6.99 -29.76 -1.41
CA THR A 218 -6.25 -30.27 -0.27
C THR A 218 -5.18 -29.28 0.20
N PHE A 219 -4.41 -28.68 -0.72
CA PHE A 219 -3.39 -27.68 -0.38
C PHE A 219 -4.00 -26.47 0.32
N HIS A 220 -5.10 -25.93 -0.20
CA HIS A 220 -5.82 -24.83 0.42
C HIS A 220 -6.37 -25.19 1.81
N ALA A 221 -6.85 -26.43 1.99
CA ALA A 221 -7.41 -26.91 3.25
C ALA A 221 -6.37 -27.16 4.36
N TYR A 222 -5.11 -27.40 4.01
CA TYR A 222 -4.01 -27.55 4.97
C TYR A 222 -3.26 -26.23 5.22
N PHE A 223 -2.94 -25.48 4.15
CA PHE A 223 -1.96 -24.39 4.22
C PHE A 223 -2.52 -22.99 4.07
N ILE A 224 -3.69 -22.80 3.44
CA ILE A 224 -4.16 -21.45 3.07
C ILE A 224 -5.36 -20.99 3.91
N ASN A 225 -6.46 -21.76 3.89
CA ASN A 225 -7.75 -21.31 4.40
C ASN A 225 -7.92 -21.36 5.92
N PRO A 226 -7.43 -22.39 6.65
CA PRO A 226 -7.65 -22.47 8.08
C PRO A 226 -6.99 -21.31 8.84
N PRO A 227 -7.54 -20.87 9.98
CA PRO A 227 -6.81 -20.01 10.91
C PRO A 227 -5.55 -20.71 11.44
N VAL A 228 -4.53 -19.93 11.81
CA VAL A 228 -3.31 -20.49 12.44
C VAL A 228 -3.64 -21.17 13.77
N PHE A 229 -4.42 -20.50 14.60
CA PHE A 229 -4.82 -20.97 15.92
C PHE A 229 -6.34 -20.93 16.08
N GLY A 230 -6.89 -21.94 16.75
CA GLY A 230 -8.32 -22.00 17.08
C GLY A 230 -9.23 -22.11 15.85
N ARG A 231 -10.42 -21.50 15.96
CA ARG A 231 -11.49 -21.55 14.93
C ARG A 231 -11.91 -20.17 14.43
N TYR A 232 -11.28 -19.11 14.93
CA TYR A 232 -11.66 -17.72 14.66
C TYR A 232 -10.64 -17.08 13.72
N HIS A 233 -11.12 -16.45 12.65
CA HIS A 233 -10.32 -15.63 11.74
C HIS A 233 -10.99 -14.28 11.55
N SER A 234 -12.29 -14.31 11.26
CA SER A 234 -13.16 -13.16 10.99
C SER A 234 -13.69 -12.55 12.29
N VAL A 235 -13.77 -13.32 13.37
CA VAL A 235 -14.07 -12.80 14.72
C VAL A 235 -12.78 -12.43 15.44
N PRO A 236 -12.65 -11.21 15.99
CA PRO A 236 -11.46 -10.81 16.74
C PRO A 236 -11.37 -11.57 18.07
N VAL A 237 -10.20 -12.14 18.34
CA VAL A 237 -9.92 -12.82 19.60
C VAL A 237 -9.60 -11.77 20.67
N LEU A 238 -10.24 -11.91 21.83
CA LEU A 238 -10.16 -10.98 22.97
C LEU A 238 -10.51 -9.52 22.60
N ASN A 239 -11.24 -9.28 21.50
CA ASN A 239 -11.46 -7.95 20.92
C ASN A 239 -10.19 -7.16 20.57
N LEU A 240 -9.02 -7.81 20.52
CA LEU A 240 -7.73 -7.16 20.30
C LEU A 240 -7.20 -7.35 18.88
N ALA A 241 -7.24 -8.59 18.37
CA ALA A 241 -6.61 -8.92 17.10
C ALA A 241 -7.38 -9.98 16.31
N MET A 242 -7.26 -9.89 14.99
CA MET A 242 -7.74 -10.90 14.05
C MET A 242 -6.65 -11.95 13.89
N ILE A 243 -6.98 -13.22 14.03
CA ILE A 243 -6.02 -14.30 13.79
C ILE A 243 -5.86 -14.47 12.27
N PRO A 244 -4.64 -14.40 11.70
CA PRO A 244 -4.44 -14.61 10.28
C PRO A 244 -4.79 -16.06 9.88
N THR A 245 -5.17 -16.25 8.62
CA THR A 245 -5.17 -17.60 8.05
C THR A 245 -3.73 -18.13 7.96
N ARG A 246 -3.56 -19.45 7.82
CA ARG A 246 -2.23 -20.06 7.66
C ARG A 246 -1.46 -19.48 6.47
N GLY A 247 -2.14 -19.26 5.34
CA GLY A 247 -1.52 -18.66 4.16
C GLY A 247 -1.08 -17.22 4.40
N GLN A 248 -1.93 -16.42 5.06
CA GLN A 248 -1.58 -15.07 5.47
C GLN A 248 -0.41 -15.05 6.47
N ALA A 249 -0.38 -15.99 7.40
CA ALA A 249 0.70 -16.11 8.39
C ALA A 249 2.03 -16.52 7.75
N ILE A 250 2.02 -17.42 6.77
CA ILE A 250 3.22 -17.77 5.99
C ILE A 250 3.77 -16.51 5.30
N PHE A 251 2.91 -15.70 4.69
CA PHE A 251 3.33 -14.45 4.07
C PHE A 251 3.87 -13.44 5.10
N ILE A 252 3.23 -13.33 6.28
CA ILE A 252 3.71 -12.49 7.38
C ILE A 252 5.09 -12.95 7.88
N LEU A 253 5.28 -14.25 8.08
CA LEU A 253 6.56 -14.82 8.49
C LEU A 253 7.63 -14.57 7.43
N TYR A 254 7.28 -14.68 6.16
CA TYR A 254 8.15 -14.36 5.05
C TYR A 254 8.61 -12.88 5.07
N ILE A 255 7.70 -11.91 5.19
CA ILE A 255 8.10 -10.49 5.23
C ILE A 255 8.94 -10.15 6.46
N ILE A 256 8.65 -10.77 7.62
CA ILE A 256 9.47 -10.62 8.83
C ILE A 256 10.85 -11.22 8.60
N PHE A 257 10.91 -12.44 8.09
CA PHE A 257 12.16 -13.15 7.82
C PHE A 257 13.06 -12.36 6.87
N VAL A 258 12.54 -11.87 5.75
CA VAL A 258 13.30 -11.09 4.78
C VAL A 258 13.82 -9.78 5.40
N ASN A 259 13.02 -9.08 6.20
CA ASN A 259 13.46 -7.86 6.88
C ASN A 259 14.54 -8.12 7.94
N VAL A 260 14.41 -9.18 8.73
CA VAL A 260 15.42 -9.59 9.71
C VAL A 260 16.72 -10.00 9.03
N LEU A 261 16.62 -10.78 7.96
CA LEU A 261 17.76 -11.23 7.16
C LEU A 261 18.49 -10.04 6.53
N ALA A 262 17.76 -9.10 5.93
CA ALA A 262 18.31 -7.89 5.34
C ALA A 262 18.99 -6.96 6.37
N ASN A 263 18.53 -7.00 7.63
CA ASN A 263 19.13 -6.23 8.72
C ASN A 263 20.37 -6.90 9.33
N ALA A 264 20.49 -8.23 9.22
CA ALA A 264 21.54 -9.01 9.89
C ALA A 264 22.72 -9.41 8.98
N LEU A 265 22.50 -9.50 7.67
CA LEU A 265 23.53 -9.97 6.72
C LEU A 265 24.30 -8.84 6.03
N GLY A 266 25.50 -9.16 5.57
CA GLY A 266 26.31 -8.30 4.71
C GLY A 266 27.20 -7.30 5.45
N PHE A 267 27.50 -7.52 6.73
CA PHE A 267 28.48 -6.72 7.47
C PHE A 267 29.88 -7.28 7.27
N ARG A 268 30.80 -6.48 6.72
CA ARG A 268 32.22 -6.81 6.66
C ARG A 268 32.98 -6.04 7.74
N VAL A 269 33.71 -6.78 8.57
CA VAL A 269 34.46 -6.26 9.70
C VAL A 269 35.94 -6.51 9.42
N LEU A 270 36.68 -5.49 9.00
CA LEU A 270 38.13 -5.54 8.85
C LEU A 270 38.81 -4.78 10.00
N THR A 271 39.89 -5.35 10.52
CA THR A 271 40.72 -4.76 11.59
C THR A 271 42.20 -4.83 11.21
N PRO A 272 43.02 -3.79 11.47
CA PRO A 272 42.69 -2.53 12.16
C PRO A 272 41.75 -1.63 11.34
N ASN A 273 41.02 -0.73 11.98
CA ASN A 273 40.06 0.18 11.36
C ASN A 273 40.27 1.61 11.90
N SER A 274 40.62 2.56 11.03
CA SER A 274 40.90 3.94 11.45
C SER A 274 39.66 4.84 11.58
N TYR A 275 38.47 4.38 11.13
CA TYR A 275 37.22 5.15 11.28
C TYR A 275 36.50 4.86 12.58
N PHE A 276 36.65 3.64 13.11
CA PHE A 276 35.92 3.21 14.29
C PHE A 276 36.86 2.77 15.41
N PRO A 277 36.64 3.26 16.65
CA PRO A 277 37.54 2.99 17.76
C PRO A 277 37.52 1.51 18.20
N ASN A 278 36.40 0.81 17.98
CA ASN A 278 36.27 -0.61 18.28
C ASN A 278 35.15 -1.25 17.46
N THR A 279 35.18 -2.59 17.38
CA THR A 279 34.19 -3.39 16.64
C THR A 279 32.76 -3.21 17.14
N ALA A 280 32.56 -3.01 18.45
CA ALA A 280 31.22 -2.85 19.01
C ALA A 280 30.56 -1.54 18.55
N TYR A 281 31.31 -0.44 18.53
CA TYR A 281 30.86 0.85 18.00
C TYR A 281 30.53 0.73 16.50
N MET A 282 31.42 0.11 15.73
CA MET A 282 31.23 -0.12 14.29
C MET A 282 29.95 -0.91 14.00
N MET A 283 29.76 -2.06 14.65
CA MET A 283 28.57 -2.89 14.46
C MET A 283 27.28 -2.18 14.90
N THR A 284 27.33 -1.44 16.00
CA THR A 284 26.18 -0.66 16.47
C THR A 284 25.76 0.36 15.43
N ARG A 285 26.73 1.10 14.86
CA ARG A 285 26.44 2.11 13.82
C ARG A 285 25.89 1.46 12.54
N TYR A 286 26.51 0.39 12.05
CA TYR A 286 26.05 -0.28 10.83
C TYR A 286 24.64 -0.85 10.97
N ILE A 287 24.32 -1.50 12.09
CA ILE A 287 22.96 -2.01 12.34
C ILE A 287 21.96 -0.84 12.47
N ALA A 288 22.35 0.26 13.13
CA ALA A 288 21.48 1.43 13.26
C ALA A 288 21.15 2.05 11.90
N ASN A 289 22.16 2.25 11.04
CA ASN A 289 21.98 2.75 9.67
C ASN A 289 21.09 1.81 8.85
N ARG A 290 21.41 0.51 8.86
CA ARG A 290 20.65 -0.49 8.12
C ARG A 290 19.18 -0.53 8.52
N ALA A 291 18.87 -0.39 9.81
CA ALA A 291 17.49 -0.31 10.28
C ALA A 291 16.75 0.90 9.69
N GLY A 292 17.41 2.06 9.60
CA GLY A 292 16.87 3.26 8.94
C GLY A 292 16.61 3.01 7.45
N ASP A 293 17.58 2.44 6.74
CA ASP A 293 17.48 2.16 5.31
C ASP A 293 16.30 1.23 4.97
N LEU A 294 16.15 0.16 5.75
CA LEU A 294 15.06 -0.79 5.57
C LEU A 294 13.69 -0.17 5.91
N ALA A 295 13.64 0.76 6.87
CA ALA A 295 12.42 1.50 7.14
C ALA A 295 12.00 2.34 5.91
N PHE A 296 12.95 3.05 5.28
CA PHE A 296 12.68 3.78 4.03
C PHE A 296 12.23 2.84 2.90
N ALA A 297 12.86 1.67 2.74
CA ALA A 297 12.46 0.68 1.74
C ALA A 297 11.03 0.13 1.97
N ASN A 298 10.60 0.01 3.23
CA ASN A 298 9.26 -0.44 3.58
C ASN A 298 8.17 0.63 3.38
N LEU A 299 8.50 1.92 3.36
CA LEU A 299 7.50 3.01 3.26
C LEU A 299 6.66 2.95 1.96
N PRO A 300 7.23 2.73 0.76
CA PRO A 300 6.42 2.58 -0.46
C PRO A 300 5.49 1.37 -0.39
N LEU A 301 5.99 0.22 0.09
CA LEU A 301 5.18 -0.99 0.27
C LEU A 301 4.02 -0.74 1.24
N LEU A 302 4.31 -0.10 2.37
CA LEU A 302 3.34 0.23 3.41
C LEU A 302 2.15 0.99 2.82
N ILE A 303 2.40 2.01 2.02
CA ILE A 303 1.35 2.81 1.38
C ILE A 303 0.66 2.02 0.26
N LEU A 304 1.42 1.28 -0.55
CA LEU A 304 0.89 0.46 -1.65
C LEU A 304 -0.14 -0.57 -1.16
N TYR A 305 0.12 -1.22 -0.03
CA TYR A 305 -0.79 -2.19 0.58
C TYR A 305 -1.98 -1.54 1.31
N GLY A 306 -1.91 -0.24 1.63
CA GLY A 306 -3.00 0.51 2.26
C GLY A 306 -3.99 1.15 1.27
N GLY A 307 -3.66 1.20 -0.02
CA GLY A 307 -4.47 1.82 -1.06
C GLY A 307 -5.67 0.95 -1.50
N ARG A 308 -6.78 1.59 -1.85
CA ARG A 308 -7.98 0.92 -2.42
C ARG A 308 -7.85 0.70 -3.92
N ASN A 309 -7.08 1.57 -4.59
CA ASN A 309 -6.77 1.53 -6.02
C ASN A 309 -5.30 1.16 -6.23
N SER A 310 -4.80 0.23 -5.43
CA SER A 310 -3.42 -0.27 -5.56
C SER A 310 -3.27 -1.05 -6.87
N PRO A 311 -2.29 -0.75 -7.73
CA PRO A 311 -2.02 -1.53 -8.94
C PRO A 311 -1.83 -3.02 -8.65
N LEU A 312 -1.29 -3.35 -7.47
CA LEU A 312 -1.07 -4.74 -7.06
C LEU A 312 -2.41 -5.48 -6.82
N LEU A 313 -3.46 -4.79 -6.37
CA LEU A 313 -4.82 -5.37 -6.29
C LEU A 313 -5.38 -5.71 -7.67
N TRP A 314 -4.98 -4.99 -8.73
CA TRP A 314 -5.43 -5.28 -10.09
C TRP A 314 -4.71 -6.46 -10.72
N VAL A 315 -3.47 -6.71 -10.30
CA VAL A 315 -2.62 -7.78 -10.84
C VAL A 315 -2.75 -9.07 -10.04
N THR A 316 -2.95 -8.99 -8.72
CA THR A 316 -3.03 -10.16 -7.83
C THR A 316 -4.47 -10.57 -7.55
N ASN A 317 -4.70 -11.84 -7.22
CA ASN A 317 -6.02 -12.36 -6.82
C ASN A 317 -6.25 -12.29 -5.30
N TRP A 318 -5.61 -11.35 -4.61
CA TRP A 318 -5.70 -11.22 -3.15
C TRP A 318 -6.80 -10.26 -2.76
N SER A 319 -7.50 -10.54 -1.66
CA SER A 319 -8.55 -9.63 -1.17
C SER A 319 -7.94 -8.35 -0.59
N HIS A 320 -8.68 -7.23 -0.68
CA HIS A 320 -8.29 -5.98 -0.03
C HIS A 320 -8.09 -6.16 1.49
N ALA A 321 -8.85 -7.06 2.13
CA ALA A 321 -8.64 -7.42 3.54
C ALA A 321 -7.25 -8.02 3.81
N THR A 322 -6.73 -8.84 2.88
CA THR A 322 -5.37 -9.41 2.97
C THR A 322 -4.31 -8.32 2.79
N TYR A 323 -4.56 -7.32 1.93
CA TYR A 323 -3.67 -6.18 1.75
C TYR A 323 -3.61 -5.29 2.99
N LEU A 324 -4.76 -5.00 3.60
CA LEU A 324 -4.79 -4.28 4.88
C LEU A 324 -4.11 -5.06 6.01
N LEU A 325 -4.09 -6.39 5.95
CA LEU A 325 -3.30 -7.19 6.88
C LEU A 325 -1.80 -7.00 6.63
N ALA A 326 -1.35 -7.07 5.37
CA ALA A 326 0.05 -6.79 5.00
C ALA A 326 0.49 -5.37 5.41
N HIS A 327 -0.34 -4.35 5.15
CA HIS A 327 -0.12 -2.97 5.58
C HIS A 327 0.16 -2.88 7.09
N ARG A 328 -0.64 -3.53 7.94
CA ARG A 328 -0.46 -3.50 9.41
C ARG A 328 0.87 -4.13 9.85
N TRP A 329 1.26 -5.25 9.24
CA TRP A 329 2.50 -5.94 9.61
C TRP A 329 3.73 -5.21 9.09
N ILE A 330 3.71 -4.71 7.86
CA ILE A 330 4.77 -3.86 7.31
C ILE A 330 4.90 -2.56 8.13
N ALA A 331 3.78 -1.96 8.55
CA ALA A 331 3.79 -0.79 9.44
C ALA A 331 4.51 -1.11 10.76
N THR A 332 4.20 -2.26 11.35
CA THR A 332 4.80 -2.69 12.61
C THR A 332 6.31 -2.90 12.46
N ILE A 333 6.74 -3.57 11.38
CA ILE A 333 8.17 -3.76 11.06
C ILE A 333 8.87 -2.42 10.86
N CYS A 334 8.28 -1.53 10.07
CA CYS A 334 8.83 -0.21 9.78
C CYS A 334 8.98 0.64 11.05
N VAL A 335 7.98 0.65 11.95
CA VAL A 335 8.07 1.37 13.22
C VAL A 335 9.15 0.77 14.12
N LEU A 336 9.23 -0.56 14.21
CA LEU A 336 10.29 -1.22 14.99
C LEU A 336 11.69 -0.89 14.46
N GLN A 337 11.86 -0.84 13.14
CA GLN A 337 13.11 -0.44 12.49
C GLN A 337 13.47 1.02 12.79
N VAL A 338 12.51 1.95 12.70
CA VAL A 338 12.73 3.37 13.07
C VAL A 338 13.09 3.50 14.54
N CYS A 339 12.39 2.81 15.44
CA CYS A 339 12.71 2.81 16.87
C CYS A 339 14.10 2.25 17.15
N LEU A 340 14.49 1.17 16.48
CA LEU A 340 15.82 0.58 16.60
C LEU A 340 16.90 1.55 16.12
N HIS A 341 16.74 2.13 14.93
CA HIS A 341 17.63 3.17 14.39
C HIS A 341 17.83 4.32 15.39
N SER A 342 16.72 4.90 15.86
CA SER A 342 16.76 6.06 16.77
C SER A 342 17.34 5.72 18.14
N ALA A 343 17.02 4.55 18.70
CA ALA A 343 17.55 4.12 19.99
C ALA A 343 19.06 3.86 19.95
N MET A 344 19.56 3.22 18.88
CA MET A 344 20.99 2.95 18.71
C MET A 344 21.78 4.23 18.45
N TRP A 345 21.25 5.15 17.62
CA TRP A 345 21.87 6.46 17.43
C TRP A 345 21.88 7.32 18.69
N LEU A 346 20.80 7.29 19.48
CA LEU A 346 20.77 7.93 20.79
C LEU A 346 21.88 7.37 21.70
N GLN A 347 22.01 6.05 21.77
CA GLN A 347 23.05 5.39 22.57
C GLN A 347 24.46 5.82 22.12
N ILE A 348 24.71 5.87 20.79
CA ILE A 348 25.99 6.31 20.22
C ILE A 348 26.32 7.74 20.68
N MET A 349 25.39 8.68 20.55
CA MET A 349 25.64 10.09 20.87
C MET A 349 25.74 10.36 22.38
N VAL A 350 25.03 9.59 23.21
CA VAL A 350 25.15 9.68 24.68
C VAL A 350 26.51 9.15 25.13
N LYS A 351 26.94 7.99 24.62
CA LYS A 351 28.25 7.43 24.97
C LYS A 351 29.42 8.31 24.51
N SER A 352 29.27 9.03 23.40
CA SER A 352 30.31 9.93 22.90
C SER A 352 30.28 11.33 23.55
N GLY A 353 29.33 11.62 24.44
CA GLY A 353 29.16 12.96 25.04
C GLY A 353 28.58 14.03 24.09
N ASN A 354 28.26 13.68 22.83
CA ASN A 354 27.89 14.65 21.79
C ASN A 354 26.37 14.88 21.67
N PHE A 355 25.56 14.24 22.51
CA PHE A 355 24.09 14.34 22.44
C PHE A 355 23.57 15.79 22.57
N ALA A 356 24.17 16.60 23.45
CA ALA A 356 23.73 17.99 23.67
C ALA A 356 23.93 18.87 22.42
N VAL A 357 24.93 18.56 21.60
CA VAL A 357 25.19 19.23 20.32
C VAL A 357 24.25 18.66 19.24
N ALA A 358 24.20 17.33 19.14
CA ALA A 358 23.44 16.64 18.10
C ALA A 358 21.94 16.94 18.15
N SER A 359 21.35 16.95 19.35
CA SER A 359 19.93 17.26 19.55
C SER A 359 19.51 18.66 19.09
N LYS A 360 20.47 19.59 18.91
CA LYS A 360 20.22 20.94 18.40
C LYS A 360 20.29 21.00 16.87
N MET A 361 20.87 20.00 16.20
CA MET A 361 21.00 19.97 14.76
C MET A 361 19.64 19.77 14.07
N PRO A 362 19.39 20.42 12.91
CA PRO A 362 18.08 20.40 12.26
C PRO A 362 17.63 18.99 11.86
N TYR A 363 18.53 18.19 11.28
CA TYR A 363 18.21 16.80 10.88
C TYR A 363 17.80 15.94 12.08
N TRP A 364 18.42 16.15 13.25
CA TRP A 364 18.14 15.38 14.47
C TRP A 364 16.75 15.72 15.03
N ARG A 365 16.37 17.00 15.04
CA ARG A 365 15.03 17.44 15.46
C ARG A 365 13.93 16.83 14.60
N TRP A 366 14.11 16.83 13.29
CA TRP A 366 13.16 16.18 12.36
C TRP A 366 13.14 14.66 12.52
N GLY A 367 14.30 14.04 12.82
CA GLY A 367 14.38 12.62 13.19
C GLY A 367 13.57 12.27 14.44
N ILE A 368 13.60 13.14 15.47
CA ILE A 368 12.76 13.00 16.68
C ILE A 368 11.28 13.10 16.31
N ILE A 369 10.87 14.12 15.54
CA ILE A 369 9.48 14.31 15.12
C ILE A 369 8.99 13.08 14.32
N GLY A 370 9.79 12.59 13.37
CA GLY A 370 9.49 11.40 12.58
C GLY A 370 9.33 10.14 13.46
N THR A 371 10.29 9.90 14.36
CA THR A 371 10.27 8.75 15.28
C THR A 371 9.04 8.76 16.19
N LEU A 372 8.73 9.91 16.80
CA LEU A 372 7.56 10.06 17.67
C LEU A 372 6.26 9.86 16.88
N SER A 373 6.16 10.45 15.69
CA SER A 373 4.96 10.31 14.83
C SER A 373 4.73 8.85 14.45
N MET A 374 5.78 8.14 14.02
CA MET A 374 5.74 6.71 13.70
C MET A 374 5.38 5.85 14.92
N SER A 375 5.94 6.16 16.08
CA SER A 375 5.68 5.41 17.32
C SER A 375 4.24 5.57 17.80
N LEU A 376 3.65 6.77 17.65
CA LEU A 376 2.27 7.06 18.05
C LEU A 376 1.22 6.45 17.11
N LEU A 377 1.58 6.12 15.87
CA LEU A 377 0.65 5.48 14.92
C LEU A 377 0.13 4.13 15.41
N ILE A 378 0.97 3.30 16.06
CA ILE A 378 0.58 1.98 16.56
C ILE A 378 -0.51 2.05 17.65
N PRO A 379 -0.28 2.72 18.81
CA PRO A 379 -1.26 2.74 19.88
C PRO A 379 -2.58 3.38 19.46
N PHE A 380 -2.58 4.40 18.59
CA PHE A 380 -3.83 4.99 18.08
C PHE A 380 -4.55 4.12 17.05
N SER A 381 -3.90 3.10 16.50
CA SER A 381 -4.46 2.21 15.47
C SER A 381 -4.93 0.85 16.01
N ILE A 382 -4.91 0.62 17.32
CA ILE A 382 -5.35 -0.65 17.93
C ILE A 382 -6.86 -0.86 17.76
N LEU A 383 -7.27 -2.12 17.59
CA LEU A 383 -8.65 -2.47 17.23
C LEU A 383 -9.74 -1.89 18.15
N PRO A 384 -9.60 -1.90 19.49
CA PRO A 384 -10.60 -1.32 20.37
C PRO A 384 -10.83 0.18 20.14
N ILE A 385 -9.75 0.94 19.94
CA ILE A 385 -9.82 2.37 19.67
C ILE A 385 -10.49 2.62 18.32
N ARG A 386 -10.08 1.92 17.26
CA ARG A 386 -10.68 2.10 15.94
C ARG A 386 -12.16 1.75 15.90
N LYS A 387 -12.60 0.73 16.64
CA LYS A 387 -14.01 0.33 16.69
C LYS A 387 -14.88 1.34 17.42
N ARG A 388 -14.36 1.94 18.50
CA ARG A 388 -15.13 2.84 19.36
C ARG A 388 -15.03 4.31 18.94
N TRP A 389 -13.88 4.72 18.42
CA TRP A 389 -13.53 6.10 18.07
C TRP A 389 -12.93 6.17 16.66
N TYR A 390 -13.61 5.57 15.67
CA TYR A 390 -13.13 5.43 14.29
C TYR A 390 -12.67 6.78 13.68
N GLU A 391 -13.41 7.84 13.93
CA GLU A 391 -13.14 9.18 13.41
C GLU A 391 -11.85 9.80 13.95
N ILE A 392 -11.62 9.66 15.26
CA ILE A 392 -10.37 10.12 15.88
C ILE A 392 -9.20 9.29 15.38
N PHE A 393 -9.37 7.97 15.28
CA PHE A 393 -8.37 7.09 14.67
C PHE A 393 -8.02 7.57 13.26
N LEU A 394 -9.00 7.81 12.39
CA LEU A 394 -8.75 8.18 11.00
C LEU A 394 -8.00 9.51 10.90
N ILE A 395 -8.46 10.55 11.61
CA ILE A 395 -7.83 11.88 11.56
C ILE A 395 -6.42 11.84 12.14
N SER A 396 -6.24 11.24 13.33
CA SER A 396 -4.92 11.14 13.95
C SER A 396 -3.95 10.33 13.10
N HIS A 397 -4.39 9.23 12.50
CA HIS A 397 -3.55 8.38 11.65
C HIS A 397 -3.05 9.14 10.42
N ILE A 398 -3.92 9.88 9.72
CA ILE A 398 -3.52 10.66 8.54
C ILE A 398 -2.57 11.80 8.93
N THR A 399 -2.88 12.55 9.99
CA THR A 399 -2.02 13.64 10.46
C THR A 399 -0.64 13.14 10.88
N LEU A 400 -0.57 12.06 11.66
CA LEU A 400 0.71 11.47 12.08
C LEU A 400 1.48 10.86 10.90
N ALA A 401 0.79 10.26 9.92
CA ALA A 401 1.44 9.77 8.70
C ALA A 401 2.07 10.90 7.88
N ILE A 402 1.38 12.05 7.74
CA ILE A 402 1.95 13.24 7.09
C ILE A 402 3.17 13.75 7.86
N LEU A 403 3.06 13.89 9.18
CA LEU A 403 4.18 14.33 10.02
C LEU A 403 5.37 13.37 9.96
N ALA A 404 5.13 12.06 9.88
CA ALA A 404 6.17 11.06 9.71
C ALA A 404 6.89 11.20 8.36
N ILE A 405 6.16 11.36 7.25
CA ILE A 405 6.74 11.55 5.91
C ILE A 405 7.52 12.87 5.83
N VAL A 406 6.95 13.97 6.33
CA VAL A 406 7.61 15.28 6.36
C VAL A 406 8.85 15.25 7.26
N GLY A 407 8.75 14.60 8.43
CA GLY A 407 9.87 14.43 9.34
C GLY A 407 10.99 13.59 8.73
N ALA A 408 10.65 12.49 8.06
CA ALA A 408 11.62 11.68 7.32
C ALA A 408 12.28 12.47 6.19
N TYR A 409 11.50 13.27 5.43
CA TYR A 409 12.01 14.12 4.35
C TYR A 409 13.04 15.14 4.83
N TYR A 410 12.69 15.95 5.83
CA TYR A 410 13.64 16.95 6.33
C TYR A 410 14.81 16.31 7.08
N HIS A 411 14.62 15.16 7.73
CA HIS A 411 15.71 14.41 8.33
C HIS A 411 16.79 14.05 7.30
N ILE A 412 16.41 13.53 6.12
CA ILE A 412 17.39 13.16 5.09
C ILE A 412 17.92 14.36 4.31
N VAL A 413 17.11 15.39 4.05
CA VAL A 413 17.55 16.57 3.28
C VAL A 413 18.60 17.37 4.05
N TYR A 414 18.39 17.60 5.35
CA TYR A 414 19.38 18.29 6.17
C TYR A 414 20.63 17.45 6.44
N LEU A 415 20.55 16.12 6.31
CA LEU A 415 21.69 15.24 6.55
C LEU A 415 22.53 15.01 5.28
N TYR A 416 21.89 14.82 4.12
CA TYR A 416 22.53 14.37 2.89
C TYR A 416 22.40 15.34 1.71
N ASN A 417 21.66 16.45 1.86
CA ASN A 417 21.45 17.45 0.80
C ASN A 417 21.06 16.83 -0.57
N HIS A 418 20.12 15.88 -0.56
CA HIS A 418 19.65 15.10 -1.73
C HIS A 418 20.67 14.14 -2.39
N GLY A 419 21.84 13.93 -1.79
CA GLY A 419 22.90 13.07 -2.34
C GLY A 419 22.77 11.57 -2.03
N SER A 420 21.83 11.14 -1.20
CA SER A 420 21.72 9.74 -0.74
C SER A 420 20.72 8.87 -1.50
N GLY A 421 19.78 9.48 -2.23
CA GLY A 421 18.69 8.79 -2.92
C GLY A 421 17.57 8.25 -2.02
N PHE A 422 17.62 8.46 -0.69
CA PHE A 422 16.52 8.07 0.21
C PHE A 422 15.22 8.85 -0.07
N ASP A 423 15.35 10.06 -0.61
CA ASP A 423 14.27 10.91 -1.04
C ASP A 423 13.41 10.26 -2.14
N LEU A 424 14.00 9.39 -2.97
CA LEU A 424 13.27 8.62 -3.98
C LEU A 424 12.22 7.69 -3.36
N PHE A 425 12.51 7.04 -2.23
CA PHE A 425 11.51 6.21 -1.54
C PHE A 425 10.35 7.05 -1.02
N LEU A 426 10.63 8.25 -0.50
CA LEU A 426 9.59 9.18 -0.06
C LEU A 426 8.76 9.71 -1.25
N TYR A 427 9.41 10.05 -2.36
CA TYR A 427 8.72 10.48 -3.58
C TYR A 427 7.83 9.35 -4.14
N ALA A 428 8.30 8.11 -4.15
CA ALA A 428 7.49 6.95 -4.54
C ALA A 428 6.29 6.77 -3.60
N SER A 429 6.51 6.83 -2.28
CA SER A 429 5.45 6.79 -1.26
C SER A 429 4.39 7.87 -1.47
N MET A 430 4.79 9.13 -1.65
CA MET A 430 3.88 10.24 -1.90
C MET A 430 3.15 10.10 -3.23
N GLY A 431 3.84 9.65 -4.28
CA GLY A 431 3.26 9.39 -5.59
C GLY A 431 2.18 8.31 -5.56
N ILE A 432 2.46 7.16 -4.93
CA ILE A 432 1.49 6.06 -4.77
C ILE A 432 0.28 6.55 -3.96
N TRP A 433 0.52 7.28 -2.87
CA TRP A 433 -0.57 7.78 -2.03
C TRP A 433 -1.44 8.80 -2.77
N GLY A 434 -0.81 9.76 -3.46
CA GLY A 434 -1.49 10.79 -4.24
C GLY A 434 -2.30 10.18 -5.39
N LEU A 435 -1.73 9.22 -6.13
CA LEU A 435 -2.43 8.52 -7.21
C LEU A 435 -3.67 7.79 -6.72
N ASP A 436 -3.59 7.07 -5.59
CA ASP A 436 -4.77 6.43 -5.00
C ASP A 436 -5.88 7.45 -4.70
N ARG A 437 -5.55 8.61 -4.12
CA ARG A 437 -6.53 9.67 -3.83
C ARG A 437 -7.11 10.28 -5.09
N LEU A 438 -6.29 10.55 -6.10
CA LEU A 438 -6.74 11.09 -7.39
C LEU A 438 -7.69 10.11 -8.10
N LEU A 439 -7.37 8.82 -8.11
CA LEU A 439 -8.23 7.79 -8.72
C LEU A 439 -9.58 7.68 -8.01
N ARG A 440 -9.62 7.83 -6.67
CA ARG A 440 -10.88 7.85 -5.92
C ARG A 440 -11.75 9.05 -6.31
N VAL A 441 -11.17 10.25 -6.39
CA VAL A 441 -11.89 11.44 -6.83
C VAL A 441 -12.36 11.29 -8.28
N ALA A 442 -11.52 10.78 -9.17
CA ALA A 442 -11.86 10.56 -10.58
C ALA A 442 -13.03 9.58 -10.74
N ARG A 443 -13.03 8.45 -10.03
CA ARG A 443 -14.14 7.46 -10.04
C ARG A 443 -15.45 8.02 -9.47
N ALA A 444 -15.36 8.79 -8.38
CA ALA A 444 -16.54 9.44 -7.81
C ALA A 444 -17.10 10.52 -8.76
N ALA A 445 -16.21 11.30 -9.38
CA ALA A 445 -16.58 12.35 -10.32
C ALA A 445 -17.14 11.80 -11.65
N SER A 446 -16.65 10.66 -12.15
CA SER A 446 -17.13 10.07 -13.40
C SER A 446 -18.60 9.63 -13.33
N ASN A 447 -19.07 9.22 -12.14
CA ASN A 447 -20.48 8.92 -11.92
C ASN A 447 -21.33 10.20 -11.74
N GLY A 448 -20.69 11.30 -11.32
CA GLY A 448 -21.35 12.56 -10.99
C GLY A 448 -22.23 12.47 -9.75
N ILE A 449 -22.90 13.57 -9.42
CA ILE A 449 -23.87 13.60 -8.32
C ILE A 449 -25.16 12.94 -8.81
N LYS A 450 -25.56 11.85 -8.14
CA LYS A 450 -26.80 11.13 -8.40
C LYS A 450 -27.80 11.36 -7.26
N ARG A 451 -28.99 10.79 -7.40
CA ARG A 451 -30.03 10.80 -6.36
C ARG A 451 -30.26 9.38 -5.86
N ALA A 452 -30.15 9.20 -4.55
CA ALA A 452 -30.46 7.96 -3.85
C ALA A 452 -31.89 8.00 -3.30
N TYR A 453 -32.67 6.96 -3.55
CA TYR A 453 -34.01 6.77 -3.04
C TYR A 453 -33.98 5.72 -1.93
N VAL A 454 -34.43 6.10 -0.74
CA VAL A 454 -34.35 5.24 0.45
C VAL A 454 -35.75 4.73 0.79
N SER A 455 -35.90 3.41 0.88
CA SER A 455 -37.12 2.72 1.31
C SER A 455 -36.83 1.83 2.52
N ARG A 456 -37.76 1.75 3.47
CA ARG A 456 -37.66 0.79 4.57
C ARG A 456 -38.06 -0.59 4.07
N VAL A 457 -37.25 -1.59 4.39
CA VAL A 457 -37.55 -3.00 4.09
C VAL A 457 -38.16 -3.64 5.34
N ASP A 458 -37.45 -3.53 6.47
CA ASP A 458 -37.92 -3.92 7.79
C ASP A 458 -37.31 -2.98 8.86
N ASP A 459 -37.43 -3.32 10.15
CA ASP A 459 -36.84 -2.53 11.24
C ASP A 459 -35.30 -2.56 11.27
N GLU A 460 -34.66 -3.56 10.67
CA GLU A 460 -33.21 -3.76 10.65
C GLU A 460 -32.54 -3.37 9.32
N TYR A 461 -33.28 -3.25 8.22
CA TYR A 461 -32.77 -3.10 6.87
C TYR A 461 -33.50 -2.00 6.09
N ILE A 462 -32.71 -1.22 5.37
CA ILE A 462 -33.17 -0.25 4.38
C ILE A 462 -32.66 -0.64 3.00
N ARG A 463 -33.43 -0.29 1.99
CA ARG A 463 -33.05 -0.41 0.58
C ARG A 463 -32.74 0.99 0.04
N VAL A 464 -31.61 1.12 -0.64
CA VAL A 464 -31.16 2.37 -1.26
C VAL A 464 -30.96 2.14 -2.75
N ASP A 465 -31.80 2.78 -3.56
CA ASP A 465 -31.78 2.67 -5.03
C ASP A 465 -31.14 3.91 -5.65
N VAL A 466 -30.17 3.71 -6.54
CA VAL A 466 -29.45 4.78 -7.25
C VAL A 466 -29.55 4.53 -8.76
N PRO A 467 -30.48 5.18 -9.47
CA PRO A 467 -30.64 5.00 -10.92
C PRO A 467 -29.50 5.65 -11.72
N GLY A 468 -29.19 5.08 -12.88
CA GLY A 468 -28.22 5.64 -13.82
C GLY A 468 -26.76 5.51 -13.40
N VAL A 469 -26.45 4.52 -12.56
CA VAL A 469 -25.09 4.09 -12.20
C VAL A 469 -24.99 2.61 -12.51
N ASP A 470 -23.91 2.23 -13.20
CA ASP A 470 -23.55 0.84 -13.40
C ASP A 470 -22.36 0.53 -12.48
N SER A 471 -22.56 -0.39 -11.53
CA SER A 471 -21.51 -0.81 -10.60
C SER A 471 -21.69 -2.28 -10.24
N HIS A 472 -20.56 -2.98 -10.05
CA HIS A 472 -20.48 -4.39 -9.67
C HIS A 472 -19.71 -4.57 -8.35
N GLY A 473 -19.80 -5.75 -7.74
CA GLY A 473 -19.22 -6.08 -6.44
C GLY A 473 -19.73 -5.17 -5.32
N TYR A 474 -18.92 -4.19 -4.93
CA TYR A 474 -19.28 -3.17 -3.95
C TYR A 474 -18.84 -1.77 -4.38
N CYS A 475 -19.49 -0.75 -3.83
CA CYS A 475 -19.17 0.65 -4.08
C CYS A 475 -19.07 1.41 -2.75
N TYR A 476 -18.31 2.50 -2.73
CA TYR A 476 -18.32 3.46 -1.61
C TYR A 476 -19.30 4.59 -1.91
N ALA A 477 -20.33 4.72 -1.08
CA ALA A 477 -21.33 5.78 -1.20
C ALA A 477 -21.01 6.95 -0.26
N TYR A 478 -21.15 8.17 -0.80
CA TYR A 478 -20.99 9.43 -0.09
C TYR A 478 -22.33 10.16 -0.07
N PHE A 479 -22.79 10.59 1.10
CA PHE A 479 -24.06 11.31 1.27
C PHE A 479 -23.79 12.75 1.76
N PRO A 480 -23.44 13.70 0.85
CA PRO A 480 -22.92 15.01 1.22
C PRO A 480 -23.91 15.88 2.02
N THR A 481 -25.21 15.64 1.93
CA THR A 481 -26.24 16.42 2.62
C THR A 481 -26.77 15.76 3.90
N LEU A 482 -26.24 14.59 4.28
CA LEU A 482 -26.77 13.82 5.39
C LEU A 482 -26.15 14.21 6.75
N SER A 483 -24.90 14.62 6.71
CA SER A 483 -24.09 15.05 7.86
C SER A 483 -23.25 16.27 7.46
N TRP A 484 -22.64 16.94 8.44
CA TRP A 484 -21.68 18.03 8.20
C TRP A 484 -20.36 17.55 7.56
N ARG A 485 -20.20 16.22 7.41
CA ARG A 485 -19.00 15.55 6.94
C ARG A 485 -19.22 14.93 5.54
N PRO A 486 -19.18 15.73 4.47
CA PRO A 486 -19.43 15.24 3.12
C PRO A 486 -18.37 14.24 2.60
N TRP A 487 -17.23 14.12 3.28
CA TRP A 487 -16.14 13.18 2.92
C TRP A 487 -16.32 11.77 3.50
N GLU A 488 -17.30 11.55 4.39
CA GLU A 488 -17.61 10.22 4.92
C GLU A 488 -18.09 9.30 3.79
N ASN A 489 -17.50 8.12 3.73
CA ASN A 489 -17.80 7.11 2.72
C ASN A 489 -17.83 5.73 3.34
N HIS A 490 -18.82 4.95 2.93
CA HIS A 490 -19.04 3.60 3.43
C HIS A 490 -19.26 2.64 2.25
N PRO A 491 -18.65 1.45 2.28
CA PRO A 491 -18.81 0.47 1.23
C PRO A 491 -20.10 -0.30 1.43
N PHE A 492 -20.78 -0.53 0.33
CA PHE A 492 -21.99 -1.33 0.26
C PHE A 492 -21.90 -2.24 -0.96
N SER A 493 -22.26 -3.51 -0.77
CA SER A 493 -22.46 -4.45 -1.87
C SER A 493 -23.62 -3.98 -2.73
N VAL A 494 -23.45 -4.10 -4.05
CA VAL A 494 -24.40 -3.60 -5.04
C VAL A 494 -25.05 -4.76 -5.79
N ILE A 495 -26.35 -4.61 -6.05
CA ILE A 495 -27.07 -5.49 -6.99
C ILE A 495 -27.68 -4.64 -8.10
N GLY A 496 -27.93 -5.24 -9.26
CA GLY A 496 -28.58 -4.56 -10.37
C GLY A 496 -30.00 -4.12 -10.02
N PHE A 497 -30.36 -2.89 -10.41
CA PHE A 497 -31.69 -2.31 -10.25
C PHE A 497 -32.43 -2.26 -11.59
N ASN A 498 -33.62 -2.86 -11.65
CA ASN A 498 -34.52 -2.75 -12.80
C ASN A 498 -35.79 -1.93 -12.44
N PRO A 499 -35.99 -0.72 -13.01
CA PRO A 499 -37.11 0.16 -12.66
C PRO A 499 -38.51 -0.33 -13.11
N GLY A 500 -38.61 -1.43 -13.86
CA GLY A 500 -39.89 -1.98 -14.34
C GLY A 500 -40.87 -2.43 -13.23
N ASN A 501 -40.38 -2.76 -12.03
CA ASN A 501 -41.16 -3.47 -11.00
C ASN A 501 -41.97 -2.61 -10.01
N GLN A 502 -41.81 -1.28 -9.97
CA GLN A 502 -42.56 -0.44 -9.00
C GLN A 502 -43.91 0.09 -9.51
N ARG A 503 -44.19 0.05 -10.82
CA ARG A 503 -45.45 0.59 -11.38
C ARG A 503 -46.68 -0.29 -11.11
N SER A 504 -46.49 -1.60 -10.97
CA SER A 504 -47.59 -2.56 -10.80
C SER A 504 -48.29 -2.44 -9.44
N ARG A 505 -47.58 -1.98 -8.40
CA ARG A 505 -48.09 -1.91 -7.02
C ARG A 505 -48.85 -0.62 -6.70
N ALA A 506 -48.65 0.45 -7.49
CA ALA A 506 -49.39 1.70 -7.33
C ALA A 506 -50.76 1.68 -8.04
N ILE A 507 -50.91 0.81 -9.05
CA ILE A 507 -52.18 0.64 -9.80
C ILE A 507 -53.11 -0.37 -9.09
N SER A 508 -52.54 -1.38 -8.41
CA SER A 508 -53.31 -2.41 -7.70
C SER A 508 -53.94 -1.97 -6.37
N THR A 509 -53.73 -0.73 -5.91
CA THR A 509 -54.34 -0.18 -4.68
C THR A 509 -55.50 0.80 -4.94
N SER A 510 -55.96 0.94 -6.18
CA SER A 510 -57.01 1.90 -6.54
C SER A 510 -58.16 1.34 -7.38
N GLU A 511 -58.31 0.02 -7.49
CA GLU A 511 -59.48 -0.60 -8.13
C GLU A 511 -60.05 -1.75 -7.28
N SER A 512 -60.87 -1.37 -6.31
CA SER A 512 -61.86 -2.27 -5.71
C SER A 512 -63.06 -1.46 -5.20
N GLN A 513 -63.79 -0.80 -6.10
CA GLN A 513 -65.18 -0.39 -5.85
C GLN A 513 -66.02 -0.57 -7.13
N SER A 514 -66.72 -1.71 -7.15
CA SER A 514 -68.06 -1.96 -7.71
C SER A 514 -68.38 -1.42 -9.11
N ASP A 515 -68.41 -2.35 -10.06
CA ASP A 515 -69.31 -2.31 -11.22
C ASP A 515 -70.77 -2.40 -10.75
N ASN A 516 -71.61 -1.51 -11.26
CA ASN A 516 -73.02 -1.80 -11.56
C ASN A 516 -73.44 -0.95 -12.76
N ASP A 517 -73.97 -1.65 -13.76
CA ASP A 517 -74.41 -1.18 -15.06
C ASP A 517 -75.45 -0.04 -15.04
N CYS A 518 -75.33 0.91 -15.97
CA CYS A 518 -76.36 1.19 -16.98
C CYS A 518 -75.89 2.28 -17.96
N SER A 519 -75.81 1.92 -19.24
CA SER A 519 -75.81 2.82 -20.40
C SER A 519 -77.26 3.17 -20.80
N PRO A 520 -77.58 3.90 -21.89
CA PRO A 520 -76.84 4.88 -22.71
C PRO A 520 -77.67 6.16 -23.03
N SER A 521 -77.05 7.24 -23.54
CA SER A 521 -77.48 7.90 -24.81
C SER A 521 -76.74 9.22 -25.11
N SER A 522 -76.37 9.31 -26.40
CA SER A 522 -75.70 10.31 -27.25
C SER A 522 -76.41 11.68 -27.42
N PRO A 523 -76.02 12.60 -28.35
CA PRO A 523 -74.70 13.15 -28.77
C PRO A 523 -74.69 14.70 -29.04
N HIS A 524 -73.49 15.35 -28.98
CA HIS A 524 -73.01 16.53 -29.78
C HIS A 524 -73.81 17.88 -29.81
N PRO A 525 -73.34 19.01 -30.41
CA PRO A 525 -72.00 19.64 -30.50
C PRO A 525 -71.98 21.19 -30.27
N SER A 526 -70.76 21.76 -30.11
CA SER A 526 -70.24 23.12 -30.45
C SER A 526 -71.15 24.35 -30.63
N ILE A 527 -70.84 25.49 -29.97
CA ILE A 527 -70.83 26.87 -30.55
C ILE A 527 -69.85 27.81 -29.77
N ARG A 528 -69.13 28.64 -30.53
CA ARG A 528 -68.13 29.70 -30.22
C ARG A 528 -68.89 31.04 -30.04
N SER A 529 -68.63 31.97 -29.11
CA SER A 529 -67.58 33.01 -29.20
C SER A 529 -67.88 34.23 -28.29
N LYS A 530 -66.80 34.85 -27.74
CA LYS A 530 -66.55 36.29 -27.41
C LYS A 530 -67.40 36.98 -26.31
N GLU A 531 -66.93 37.89 -25.44
CA GLU A 531 -65.65 38.59 -25.15
C GLU A 531 -65.86 39.43 -23.86
N LYS A 532 -64.89 39.53 -22.94
CA LYS A 532 -64.26 40.79 -22.45
C LYS A 532 -63.39 40.62 -21.18
N GLU A 533 -62.31 41.38 -21.19
CA GLU A 533 -61.10 41.36 -20.36
C GLU A 533 -61.25 41.82 -18.90
N ALA A 534 -60.39 41.28 -18.01
CA ALA A 534 -59.42 42.08 -17.25
C ALA A 534 -58.26 41.18 -16.74
N ARG A 535 -57.06 41.73 -16.78
CA ARG A 535 -55.74 41.06 -16.79
C ARG A 535 -55.13 40.99 -15.38
N PHE A 536 -54.74 39.80 -14.92
CA PHE A 536 -53.64 39.65 -13.97
C PHE A 536 -52.72 38.49 -14.40
N THR A 537 -51.43 38.73 -14.23
CA THR A 537 -50.25 38.09 -14.81
C THR A 537 -50.19 36.56 -14.74
N ARG A 538 -50.06 35.91 -15.90
CA ARG A 538 -49.80 34.47 -16.07
C ARG A 538 -48.34 34.26 -16.50
N THR A 539 -47.49 33.83 -15.58
CA THR A 539 -46.22 33.16 -15.91
C THR A 539 -46.49 31.65 -15.96
N LYS A 540 -46.15 31.05 -17.10
CA LYS A 540 -46.40 29.65 -17.47
C LYS A 540 -45.75 28.67 -16.47
N PRO A 541 -46.40 27.56 -16.06
CA PRO A 541 -45.66 26.33 -15.82
C PRO A 541 -45.20 25.81 -17.19
N CYS A 542 -43.91 26.02 -17.43
CA CYS A 542 -43.14 25.39 -18.49
C CYS A 542 -43.25 23.86 -18.33
N HIS A 543 -43.51 23.16 -19.44
CA HIS A 543 -43.28 21.75 -19.68
C HIS A 543 -43.13 20.86 -18.42
N ILE A 544 -44.19 20.11 -18.10
CA ILE A 544 -44.08 18.89 -17.33
C ILE A 544 -43.18 17.95 -18.14
N ALA A 545 -41.88 18.03 -17.88
CA ALA A 545 -40.92 17.02 -18.30
C ALA A 545 -41.24 15.78 -17.46
N THR A 546 -42.03 14.87 -18.03
CA THR A 546 -42.01 13.47 -17.62
C THR A 546 -40.56 13.00 -17.68
N PRO A 547 -39.95 12.52 -16.58
CA PRO A 547 -38.66 11.90 -16.68
C PRO A 547 -38.85 10.53 -17.34
N ASN A 548 -38.64 10.50 -18.64
CA ASN A 548 -38.42 9.31 -19.43
C ASN A 548 -37.09 8.69 -18.97
N VAL A 549 -37.10 7.74 -18.03
CA VAL A 549 -35.89 7.07 -17.55
C VAL A 549 -36.12 5.57 -17.39
N GLN A 550 -36.14 4.87 -18.53
CA GLN A 550 -35.70 3.48 -18.64
C GLN A 550 -34.17 3.42 -18.48
N ARG A 551 -33.62 3.73 -17.31
CA ARG A 551 -32.19 3.48 -17.05
C ARG A 551 -32.05 2.59 -15.82
N GLY A 552 -31.40 1.45 -16.02
CA GLY A 552 -30.97 0.59 -14.93
C GLY A 552 -30.10 1.36 -13.92
N GLY A 553 -29.90 0.77 -12.75
CA GLY A 553 -29.11 1.37 -11.69
C GLY A 553 -28.52 0.32 -10.76
N ILE A 554 -28.19 0.77 -9.56
CA ILE A 554 -27.79 -0.12 -8.46
C ILE A 554 -28.75 -0.02 -7.28
N SER A 555 -28.95 -1.13 -6.59
CA SER A 555 -29.64 -1.21 -5.31
C SER A 555 -28.70 -1.73 -4.24
N MET A 556 -28.77 -1.15 -3.05
CA MET A 556 -28.00 -1.56 -1.87
C MET A 556 -28.97 -1.91 -0.74
N PHE A 557 -28.76 -3.07 -0.12
CA PHE A 557 -29.47 -3.45 1.11
C PHE A 557 -28.56 -3.21 2.29
N ILE A 558 -28.93 -2.23 3.12
CA ILE A 558 -28.09 -1.71 4.19
C ILE A 558 -28.73 -2.04 5.52
N ARG A 559 -27.95 -2.67 6.41
CA ARG A 559 -28.36 -2.88 7.78
C ARG A 559 -28.31 -1.56 8.55
N VAL A 560 -29.38 -1.24 9.27
CA VAL A 560 -29.48 -0.06 10.12
C VAL A 560 -28.59 -0.24 11.34
N GLN A 561 -27.48 0.49 11.37
CA GLN A 561 -26.61 0.66 12.55
C GLN A 561 -26.67 2.11 13.06
N SER A 562 -25.85 2.44 14.07
CA SER A 562 -25.68 3.82 14.55
C SER A 562 -25.03 4.74 13.50
N GLY A 563 -25.11 6.05 13.70
CA GLY A 563 -24.47 7.04 12.82
C GLY A 563 -25.20 7.20 11.48
N MET A 564 -24.44 7.19 10.38
CA MET A 564 -24.92 7.51 9.03
C MET A 564 -26.13 6.66 8.60
N THR A 565 -26.11 5.34 8.84
CA THR A 565 -27.20 4.45 8.42
C THR A 565 -28.52 4.76 9.14
N LYS A 566 -28.47 5.19 10.41
CA LYS A 566 -29.66 5.64 11.14
C LYS A 566 -30.20 6.95 10.58
N LEU A 567 -29.32 7.87 10.19
CA LEU A 567 -29.70 9.12 9.53
C LEU A 567 -30.35 8.85 8.16
N LEU A 568 -29.84 7.87 7.40
CA LEU A 568 -30.47 7.43 6.15
C LEU A 568 -31.89 6.91 6.37
N THR A 569 -32.12 6.09 7.41
CA THR A 569 -33.46 5.59 7.74
C THR A 569 -34.47 6.70 8.05
N ALA A 570 -34.00 7.83 8.60
CA ALA A 570 -34.84 9.01 8.85
C ALA A 570 -35.24 9.75 7.56
N LYS A 571 -34.53 9.50 6.45
CA LYS A 571 -34.82 10.07 5.13
C LYS A 571 -35.57 9.10 4.21
N ALA A 572 -36.02 7.95 4.74
CA ALA A 572 -36.81 6.98 3.99
C ALA A 572 -38.16 7.59 3.53
N GLY A 573 -38.57 7.28 2.31
CA GLY A 573 -39.85 7.74 1.73
C GLY A 573 -39.83 9.17 1.15
N ILE A 574 -38.69 9.86 1.16
CA ILE A 574 -38.57 11.18 0.52
C ILE A 574 -38.58 11.02 -1.01
N ALA A 575 -39.67 11.46 -1.65
CA ALA A 575 -39.85 11.36 -3.11
C ALA A 575 -38.78 12.09 -3.93
N ALA A 576 -38.20 13.17 -3.37
CA ALA A 576 -37.12 13.88 -4.02
C ALA A 576 -35.83 13.04 -4.08
N GLY A 577 -35.59 12.09 -3.17
CA GLY A 577 -34.29 11.41 -3.04
C GLY A 577 -33.17 12.34 -2.52
N ILE A 578 -32.07 11.74 -2.06
CA ILE A 578 -30.95 12.44 -1.43
C ILE A 578 -29.76 12.47 -2.41
N PRO A 579 -29.02 13.58 -2.55
CA PRO A 579 -27.77 13.59 -3.30
C PRO A 579 -26.79 12.51 -2.82
N VAL A 580 -26.22 11.75 -3.75
CA VAL A 580 -25.23 10.72 -3.48
C VAL A 580 -24.11 10.78 -4.52
N LEU A 581 -22.86 10.56 -4.09
CA LEU A 581 -21.75 10.24 -4.99
C LEU A 581 -21.37 8.77 -4.80
N ILE A 582 -21.12 8.08 -5.90
CA ILE A 582 -20.76 6.66 -5.89
C ILE A 582 -19.33 6.51 -6.42
N GLU A 583 -18.45 5.96 -5.59
CA GLU A 583 -17.10 5.56 -5.94
C GLU A 583 -17.09 4.04 -6.12
N GLY A 584 -17.00 3.56 -7.36
CA GLY A 584 -17.03 2.13 -7.70
C GLY A 584 -16.61 1.89 -9.15
N SER A 585 -16.55 0.66 -9.63
CA SER A 585 -16.81 -0.61 -8.93
C SER A 585 -15.57 -1.14 -8.20
N TYR A 586 -15.75 -1.78 -7.05
CA TYR A 586 -14.71 -2.50 -6.32
C TYR A 586 -15.13 -3.95 -6.06
N GLY A 587 -14.16 -4.85 -5.85
CA GLY A 587 -14.39 -6.26 -5.56
C GLY A 587 -13.91 -7.22 -6.64
N HIS A 588 -13.93 -8.52 -6.31
CA HIS A 588 -13.29 -9.60 -7.06
C HIS A 588 -14.14 -10.18 -8.19
N GLU A 589 -15.26 -9.53 -8.52
CA GLU A 589 -16.08 -9.80 -9.71
C GLU A 589 -15.49 -9.18 -10.99
N GLY A 590 -14.44 -8.35 -10.85
CA GLY A 590 -13.69 -7.81 -11.97
C GLY A 590 -12.57 -8.76 -12.40
N LYS A 591 -12.41 -8.95 -13.71
CA LYS A 591 -11.21 -9.56 -14.32
C LYS A 591 -9.96 -8.90 -13.72
N THR A 592 -9.18 -9.63 -12.93
CA THR A 592 -7.83 -9.15 -12.61
C THR A 592 -7.03 -9.13 -13.92
N ALA A 593 -6.06 -8.22 -14.04
CA ALA A 593 -5.27 -8.08 -15.26
C ALA A 593 -4.60 -9.41 -15.67
N LEU A 594 -4.31 -10.28 -14.69
CA LEU A 594 -3.80 -11.63 -14.91
C LEU A 594 -4.92 -12.68 -15.06
N GLN A 595 -5.98 -12.65 -14.25
CA GLN A 595 -7.10 -13.59 -14.39
C GLN A 595 -8.24 -12.99 -15.20
N GLY A 596 -8.27 -13.34 -16.49
CA GLY A 596 -9.37 -12.99 -17.40
C GLY A 596 -10.71 -13.72 -17.13
N HIS A 597 -10.77 -14.58 -16.11
CA HIS A 597 -11.95 -15.37 -15.73
C HIS A 597 -12.54 -14.92 -14.40
N ASP A 598 -13.86 -14.91 -14.32
CA ASP A 598 -14.61 -14.54 -13.12
C ASP A 598 -14.41 -15.58 -12.01
N LYS A 599 -14.13 -15.13 -10.80
CA LYS A 599 -13.81 -16.01 -9.65
C LYS A 599 -15.01 -16.89 -9.27
N PHE A 600 -16.21 -16.41 -9.57
CA PHE A 600 -17.48 -17.09 -9.27
C PHE A 600 -17.96 -18.01 -10.39
N ALA A 601 -17.38 -17.91 -11.59
CA ALA A 601 -17.80 -18.74 -12.70
C ALA A 601 -17.55 -20.24 -12.41
N PRO A 602 -18.51 -21.12 -12.76
CA PRO A 602 -18.30 -22.55 -12.78
C PRO A 602 -17.15 -22.93 -13.71
N THR A 603 -16.41 -23.95 -13.34
CA THR A 603 -15.30 -24.49 -14.15
C THR A 603 -15.49 -25.99 -14.31
N LEU A 604 -14.79 -26.62 -15.26
CA LEU A 604 -14.86 -28.08 -15.45
C LEU A 604 -14.49 -28.85 -14.17
N ASP A 605 -13.55 -28.31 -13.39
CA ASP A 605 -13.12 -28.88 -12.11
C ASP A 605 -14.12 -28.63 -10.97
N PHE A 606 -14.81 -27.49 -11.01
CA PHE A 606 -15.79 -27.07 -10.01
C PHE A 606 -17.12 -26.70 -10.69
N PRO A 607 -17.92 -27.69 -11.14
CA PRO A 607 -19.19 -27.45 -11.80
C PRO A 607 -20.30 -27.00 -10.85
N ASN A 608 -20.21 -27.36 -9.56
CA ASN A 608 -21.26 -27.06 -8.58
C ASN A 608 -20.96 -25.78 -7.81
N THR A 609 -22.00 -25.01 -7.49
CA THR A 609 -21.91 -23.76 -6.71
C THR A 609 -22.86 -23.83 -5.53
N LEU A 610 -22.31 -23.63 -4.33
CA LEU A 610 -23.05 -23.58 -3.05
C LEU A 610 -22.84 -22.21 -2.40
N CYS A 611 -23.88 -21.40 -2.36
CA CYS A 611 -23.86 -20.08 -1.72
C CYS A 611 -24.49 -20.15 -0.33
N ILE A 612 -23.82 -19.64 0.69
CA ILE A 612 -24.32 -19.50 2.06
C ILE A 612 -24.36 -18.02 2.43
N ALA A 613 -25.56 -17.47 2.57
CA ALA A 613 -25.78 -16.05 2.86
C ALA A 613 -26.43 -15.84 4.23
N GLY A 614 -26.05 -14.75 4.90
CA GLY A 614 -26.66 -14.30 6.15
C GLY A 614 -27.15 -12.85 6.08
N GLY A 615 -28.46 -12.63 6.28
CA GLY A 615 -29.05 -11.28 6.24
C GLY A 615 -28.81 -10.58 4.91
N ALA A 616 -28.37 -9.31 4.94
CA ALA A 616 -28.01 -8.55 3.73
C ALA A 616 -26.79 -9.10 2.96
N GLY A 617 -26.05 -10.08 3.50
CA GLY A 617 -24.94 -10.74 2.80
C GLY A 617 -25.35 -11.42 1.49
N ILE A 618 -26.65 -11.64 1.27
CA ILE A 618 -27.20 -12.10 -0.02
C ILE A 618 -26.77 -11.22 -1.20
N THR A 619 -26.62 -9.92 -0.97
CA THR A 619 -26.25 -8.94 -2.01
C THR A 619 -24.88 -9.22 -2.63
N ALA A 620 -23.93 -9.77 -1.85
CA ALA A 620 -22.59 -10.09 -2.33
C ALA A 620 -22.51 -11.44 -3.05
N VAL A 621 -23.52 -12.31 -2.92
CA VAL A 621 -23.53 -13.65 -3.56
C VAL A 621 -24.47 -13.74 -4.76
N ILE A 622 -25.40 -12.78 -4.92
CA ILE A 622 -26.30 -12.72 -6.09
C ILE A 622 -25.53 -12.69 -7.42
N PRO A 623 -24.46 -11.89 -7.59
CA PRO A 623 -23.71 -11.90 -8.84
C PRO A 623 -23.14 -13.30 -9.16
N ALA A 624 -22.65 -14.03 -8.16
CA ALA A 624 -22.19 -15.40 -8.32
C ALA A 624 -23.30 -16.37 -8.75
N LEU A 625 -24.52 -16.17 -8.23
CA LEU A 625 -25.70 -16.95 -8.62
C LEU A 625 -26.17 -16.65 -10.05
N ASN A 626 -25.91 -15.45 -10.58
CA ASN A 626 -26.29 -15.06 -11.93
C ASN A 626 -25.28 -15.51 -13.01
N GLN A 627 -24.06 -15.89 -12.63
CA GLN A 627 -23.01 -16.31 -13.57
C GLN A 627 -23.05 -17.80 -13.93
N THR A 628 -23.78 -18.61 -13.18
CA THR A 628 -23.99 -20.03 -13.48
C THR A 628 -24.83 -20.27 -14.74
N PHE A 629 -25.44 -19.23 -15.31
CA PHE A 629 -26.29 -19.31 -16.50
C PHE A 629 -25.54 -19.22 -17.85
N THR A 630 -24.22 -18.99 -17.86
CA THR A 630 -23.50 -18.58 -19.10
C THR A 630 -22.80 -19.71 -19.88
N ILE A 631 -22.71 -20.94 -19.35
CA ILE A 631 -22.06 -22.06 -20.05
C ILE A 631 -23.12 -23.10 -20.45
N HIS A 632 -23.56 -23.05 -21.71
CA HIS A 632 -24.43 -24.06 -22.31
C HIS A 632 -23.79 -25.45 -22.21
N GLY A 633 -24.43 -26.37 -21.48
CA GLY A 633 -24.13 -27.81 -21.54
C GLY A 633 -23.47 -28.44 -20.30
N MET A 634 -23.10 -27.68 -19.27
CA MET A 634 -22.56 -28.25 -18.02
C MET A 634 -23.68 -28.57 -17.00
N LYS A 635 -23.78 -29.83 -16.55
CA LYS A 635 -24.73 -30.31 -15.53
C LYS A 635 -24.23 -30.04 -14.10
N GLY A 636 -23.98 -28.78 -13.74
CA GLY A 636 -23.64 -28.38 -12.37
C GLY A 636 -24.88 -27.99 -11.57
N THR A 637 -24.89 -28.22 -10.26
CA THR A 637 -25.97 -27.76 -9.37
C THR A 637 -25.65 -26.40 -8.76
N THR A 638 -26.63 -25.49 -8.72
CA THR A 638 -26.51 -24.20 -8.02
C THR A 638 -27.50 -24.13 -6.87
N LYS A 639 -26.99 -24.10 -5.63
CA LYS A 639 -27.82 -24.08 -4.41
C LYS A 639 -27.52 -22.86 -3.57
N LEU A 640 -28.57 -22.26 -3.00
CA LEU A 640 -28.47 -21.09 -2.11
C LEU A 640 -29.06 -21.44 -0.75
N TYR A 641 -28.28 -21.33 0.32
CA TYR A 641 -28.79 -21.36 1.69
C TYR A 641 -28.76 -19.95 2.27
N TRP A 642 -29.93 -19.43 2.61
CA TRP A 642 -30.06 -18.06 3.09
C TRP A 642 -30.75 -18.01 4.45
N GLY A 643 -30.00 -17.56 5.47
CA GLY A 643 -30.48 -17.40 6.83
C GLY A 643 -30.75 -15.93 7.16
N LEU A 644 -31.93 -15.63 7.67
CA LEU A 644 -32.36 -14.26 7.96
C LEU A 644 -33.42 -14.17 9.06
N ARG A 645 -33.69 -12.96 9.55
CA ARG A 645 -34.64 -12.71 10.66
C ARG A 645 -36.06 -12.43 10.19
N SER A 646 -36.24 -11.63 9.14
CA SER A 646 -37.56 -11.19 8.63
C SER A 646 -37.75 -11.55 7.15
N ARG A 647 -38.93 -12.08 6.81
CA ARG A 647 -39.28 -12.44 5.42
C ARG A 647 -39.31 -11.23 4.47
N GLU A 648 -39.51 -10.02 4.98
CA GLU A 648 -39.61 -8.80 4.17
C GLU A 648 -38.35 -8.53 3.33
N LEU A 649 -37.18 -8.91 3.84
CA LEU A 649 -35.92 -8.83 3.08
C LEU A 649 -35.90 -9.80 1.89
N VAL A 650 -36.52 -10.97 2.03
CA VAL A 650 -36.64 -11.96 0.94
C VAL A 650 -37.47 -11.38 -0.18
N ASP A 651 -38.66 -10.88 0.14
CA ASP A 651 -39.59 -10.32 -0.84
C ASP A 651 -38.96 -9.12 -1.56
N ALA A 652 -38.21 -8.29 -0.83
CA ALA A 652 -37.51 -7.15 -1.41
C ALA A 652 -36.37 -7.56 -2.37
N VAL A 653 -35.64 -8.65 -2.07
CA VAL A 653 -34.59 -9.18 -2.94
C VAL A 653 -35.19 -9.90 -4.14
N GLU A 654 -36.20 -10.74 -3.95
CA GLU A 654 -36.91 -11.42 -5.03
C GLU A 654 -37.50 -10.41 -6.03
N SER A 655 -38.03 -9.29 -5.55
CA SER A 655 -38.50 -8.20 -6.42
C SER A 655 -37.43 -7.56 -7.31
N ASN A 656 -36.15 -7.72 -7.01
CA ASN A 656 -35.04 -7.24 -7.85
C ASN A 656 -34.52 -8.29 -8.85
N ILE A 657 -34.82 -9.56 -8.63
CA ILE A 657 -34.31 -10.69 -9.44
C ILE A 657 -35.31 -11.04 -10.57
N VAL A 658 -36.59 -10.65 -10.46
CA VAL A 658 -37.69 -11.07 -11.36
C VAL A 658 -37.97 -10.10 -12.53
N GLY A 659 -38.08 -10.65 -13.74
CA GLY A 659 -38.61 -9.99 -14.95
C GLY A 659 -40.15 -9.87 -14.93
N PRO A 660 -40.76 -9.12 -15.87
CA PRO A 660 -42.13 -8.58 -15.75
C PRO A 660 -43.29 -9.58 -15.71
N ASP A 661 -43.06 -10.88 -15.91
CA ASP A 661 -44.12 -11.89 -16.00
C ASP A 661 -44.28 -12.58 -14.64
N GLY A 662 -45.25 -12.09 -13.87
CA GLY A 662 -45.51 -12.39 -12.46
C GLY A 662 -46.03 -13.81 -12.14
N GLU A 663 -45.50 -14.86 -12.76
CA GLU A 663 -45.83 -16.25 -12.39
C GLU A 663 -44.76 -16.86 -11.48
N ARG A 664 -44.90 -16.63 -10.17
CA ARG A 664 -44.06 -17.15 -9.06
C ARG A 664 -42.58 -16.72 -9.12
N ALA A 665 -41.98 -16.57 -7.94
CA ALA A 665 -40.55 -16.29 -7.78
C ALA A 665 -39.70 -17.46 -8.33
N ASN A 666 -39.56 -17.56 -9.64
CA ASN A 666 -38.69 -18.56 -10.24
C ASN A 666 -37.26 -18.04 -10.10
N TRP A 667 -36.56 -18.51 -9.06
CA TRP A 667 -35.10 -18.47 -8.92
C TRP A 667 -34.37 -19.20 -10.08
N GLY A 668 -35.03 -19.40 -11.23
CA GLY A 668 -34.53 -20.10 -12.40
C GLY A 668 -34.13 -21.53 -12.05
N GLN A 669 -32.86 -21.84 -12.31
CA GLN A 669 -32.23 -23.14 -12.01
C GLN A 669 -31.55 -23.15 -10.64
N ILE A 670 -31.66 -22.08 -9.86
CA ILE A 670 -31.12 -22.00 -8.50
C ILE A 670 -32.12 -22.70 -7.57
N GLU A 671 -31.60 -23.51 -6.65
CA GLU A 671 -32.38 -24.14 -5.60
C GLU A 671 -32.22 -23.35 -4.28
N PRO A 672 -33.19 -22.47 -3.92
CA PRO A 672 -33.12 -21.65 -2.73
C PRO A 672 -33.67 -22.37 -1.49
N HIS A 673 -32.83 -22.50 -0.47
CA HIS A 673 -33.15 -22.98 0.87
C HIS A 673 -33.16 -21.81 1.84
N ILE A 674 -34.34 -21.22 2.05
CA ILE A 674 -34.51 -20.00 2.85
C ILE A 674 -34.98 -20.36 4.25
N THR A 675 -34.21 -19.95 5.26
CA THR A 675 -34.53 -20.16 6.67
C THR A 675 -34.76 -18.82 7.37
N VAL A 676 -35.97 -18.63 7.91
CA VAL A 676 -36.39 -17.38 8.58
C VAL A 676 -36.57 -17.62 10.07
N GLY A 677 -35.96 -16.77 10.89
CA GLY A 677 -36.14 -16.79 12.35
C GLY A 677 -35.34 -17.87 13.10
N SER A 678 -34.71 -18.81 12.40
CA SER A 678 -33.82 -19.83 12.99
C SER A 678 -32.40 -19.77 12.39
N ARG A 679 -31.42 -20.36 13.09
CA ARG A 679 -30.03 -20.41 12.63
C ARG A 679 -29.84 -21.57 11.67
N LEU A 680 -29.10 -21.34 10.58
CA LEU A 680 -28.66 -22.39 9.67
C LEU A 680 -27.69 -23.34 10.39
N ASN A 681 -27.92 -24.65 10.28
CA ASN A 681 -26.96 -25.67 10.70
C ASN A 681 -25.90 -25.85 9.61
N VAL A 682 -24.94 -24.91 9.56
CA VAL A 682 -23.91 -24.83 8.51
C VAL A 682 -23.15 -26.13 8.36
N LYS A 683 -22.81 -26.78 9.47
CA LYS A 683 -22.04 -28.03 9.44
C LYS A 683 -22.79 -29.14 8.70
N GLN A 684 -24.04 -29.36 9.07
CA GLN A 684 -24.88 -30.38 8.45
C GLN A 684 -25.11 -30.09 6.97
N ILE A 685 -25.46 -28.84 6.63
CA ILE A 685 -25.65 -28.41 5.24
C ILE A 685 -24.41 -28.75 4.39
N LEU A 686 -23.21 -28.43 4.89
CA LEU A 686 -21.97 -28.72 4.16
C LEU A 686 -21.67 -30.21 4.07
N GLU A 687 -21.96 -31.00 5.10
CA GLU A 687 -21.76 -32.45 5.10
C GLU A 687 -22.68 -33.15 4.09
N ASP A 688 -23.95 -32.75 4.04
CA ASP A 688 -24.96 -33.31 3.14
C ASP A 688 -24.65 -32.92 1.69
N GLU A 689 -24.47 -31.61 1.43
CA GLU A 689 -24.28 -31.09 0.07
C GLU A 689 -22.95 -31.48 -0.58
N LEU A 690 -21.86 -31.48 0.20
CA LEU A 690 -20.56 -31.98 -0.27
C LEU A 690 -20.51 -33.51 -0.24
N GLY A 691 -21.43 -34.16 0.49
CA GLY A 691 -21.67 -35.58 0.51
C GLY A 691 -22.20 -36.10 -0.82
N GLU A 692 -23.27 -35.46 -1.30
CA GLU A 692 -24.09 -35.86 -2.44
C GLU A 692 -23.60 -35.32 -3.79
N SER A 693 -22.84 -34.21 -3.80
CA SER A 693 -22.40 -33.59 -5.05
C SER A 693 -21.42 -34.45 -5.85
N SER A 694 -21.69 -34.58 -7.15
CA SER A 694 -20.76 -35.18 -8.12
C SER A 694 -19.86 -34.10 -8.72
N GLY A 695 -18.54 -34.29 -8.64
CA GLY A 695 -17.55 -33.28 -9.06
C GLY A 695 -17.16 -32.29 -7.97
N GLY A 696 -16.34 -31.29 -8.31
CA GLY A 696 -15.92 -30.26 -7.35
C GLY A 696 -17.00 -29.22 -7.08
N THR A 697 -17.00 -28.67 -5.86
CA THR A 697 -17.99 -27.67 -5.42
C THR A 697 -17.32 -26.37 -5.01
N THR A 698 -17.82 -25.24 -5.50
CA THR A 698 -17.41 -23.90 -5.06
C THR A 698 -18.33 -23.44 -3.94
N VAL A 699 -17.79 -23.25 -2.74
CA VAL A 699 -18.53 -22.76 -1.57
C VAL A 699 -18.25 -21.28 -1.37
N ILE A 700 -19.29 -20.47 -1.47
CA ILE A 700 -19.23 -19.01 -1.32
C ILE A 700 -19.99 -18.64 -0.06
N VAL A 701 -19.38 -17.86 0.84
CA VAL A 701 -20.01 -17.40 2.07
C VAL A 701 -19.98 -15.89 2.21
N CYS A 702 -21.11 -15.29 2.58
CA CYS A 702 -21.20 -13.88 2.99
C CYS A 702 -22.23 -13.70 4.11
N GLY A 703 -21.82 -13.15 5.26
CA GLY A 703 -22.75 -12.90 6.35
C GLY A 703 -22.04 -12.59 7.68
N PRO A 704 -22.68 -12.92 8.83
CA PRO A 704 -22.08 -12.70 10.15
C PRO A 704 -20.71 -13.37 10.29
N LEU A 705 -19.75 -12.67 10.90
CA LEU A 705 -18.34 -13.11 11.01
C LEU A 705 -18.18 -14.52 11.60
N GLY A 706 -18.99 -14.86 12.61
CA GLY A 706 -18.95 -16.21 13.22
C GLY A 706 -19.41 -17.32 12.27
N MET A 707 -20.38 -17.03 11.40
CA MET A 707 -20.86 -17.97 10.37
C MET A 707 -19.78 -18.18 9.31
N CYS A 708 -19.10 -17.12 8.86
CA CYS A 708 -17.99 -17.24 7.91
C CYS A 708 -16.85 -18.11 8.46
N ASP A 709 -16.51 -17.94 9.74
CA ASP A 709 -15.51 -18.75 10.43
C ASP A 709 -15.92 -20.24 10.55
N GLU A 710 -17.20 -20.51 10.82
CA GLU A 710 -17.75 -21.85 10.87
C GLU A 710 -17.72 -22.55 9.50
N VAL A 711 -18.17 -21.87 8.43
CA VAL A 711 -18.08 -22.38 7.06
C VAL A 711 -16.63 -22.67 6.69
N ARG A 712 -15.71 -21.71 6.91
CA ARG A 712 -14.28 -21.86 6.61
C ARG A 712 -13.69 -23.11 7.26
N CYS A 713 -13.92 -23.29 8.56
CA CYS A 713 -13.38 -24.41 9.32
C CYS A 713 -13.96 -25.74 8.85
N THR A 714 -15.27 -25.78 8.58
CA THR A 714 -15.97 -26.99 8.14
C THR A 714 -15.55 -27.40 6.73
N VAL A 715 -15.52 -26.45 5.78
CA VAL A 715 -15.05 -26.70 4.42
C VAL A 715 -13.60 -27.20 4.42
N ALA A 716 -12.72 -26.57 5.21
CA ALA A 716 -11.35 -27.04 5.32
C ALA A 716 -11.27 -28.45 5.94
N ALA A 717 -12.12 -28.78 6.91
CA ALA A 717 -12.17 -30.14 7.46
C ALA A 717 -12.63 -31.16 6.41
N LEU A 718 -13.71 -30.90 5.68
CA LEU A 718 -14.23 -31.81 4.66
C LEU A 718 -13.26 -31.99 3.48
N ALA A 719 -12.58 -30.91 3.07
CA ALA A 719 -11.57 -30.98 2.03
C ALA A 719 -10.35 -31.83 2.43
N ARG A 720 -9.97 -31.84 3.72
CA ARG A 720 -8.94 -32.76 4.24
C ARG A 720 -9.38 -34.23 4.23
N HIS A 721 -10.69 -34.49 4.30
CA HIS A 721 -11.26 -35.84 4.18
C HIS A 721 -11.54 -36.23 2.71
N GLY A 722 -10.97 -35.51 1.74
CA GLY A 722 -10.98 -35.90 0.33
C GLY A 722 -12.09 -35.28 -0.52
N LYS A 723 -12.94 -34.40 0.04
CA LYS A 723 -13.92 -33.64 -0.74
C LYS A 723 -13.22 -32.55 -1.57
N VAL A 724 -13.62 -32.38 -2.82
CA VAL A 724 -13.00 -31.38 -3.72
C VAL A 724 -13.79 -30.08 -3.63
N VAL A 725 -13.25 -29.12 -2.87
CA VAL A 725 -13.93 -27.86 -2.57
C VAL A 725 -13.04 -26.64 -2.84
N ARG A 726 -13.62 -25.62 -3.48
CA ARG A 726 -13.06 -24.27 -3.63
C ARG A 726 -13.80 -23.33 -2.69
N PHE A 727 -13.12 -22.75 -1.71
CA PHE A 727 -13.73 -21.86 -0.71
C PHE A 727 -13.52 -20.39 -1.08
N ILE A 728 -14.59 -19.60 -1.03
CA ILE A 728 -14.58 -18.16 -1.25
C ILE A 728 -15.35 -17.50 -0.11
N GLU A 729 -14.70 -16.59 0.61
CA GLU A 729 -15.38 -15.69 1.54
C GLU A 729 -15.47 -14.31 0.93
N GLU A 730 -16.70 -13.81 0.79
CA GLU A 730 -16.96 -12.41 0.52
C GLU A 730 -17.39 -11.76 1.83
N SER A 731 -16.51 -10.95 2.40
CA SER A 731 -16.82 -10.14 3.57
C SER A 731 -16.30 -8.73 3.36
N LEU A 732 -17.13 -7.76 3.73
CA LEU A 732 -16.73 -6.36 3.92
C LEU A 732 -16.49 -6.17 5.42
N PRO A 733 -15.34 -6.57 5.98
CA PRO A 733 -15.08 -6.40 7.40
C PRO A 733 -14.99 -4.90 7.70
N TRP A 734 -15.92 -4.41 8.52
CA TRP A 734 -15.84 -3.10 9.20
C TRP A 734 -15.64 -3.31 10.70
#